data_AF-A0A1Q3VLB8-F1
#
_entry.id   AF-A0A1Q3VLB8-F1
#
_cell.length_a   1.000
_cell.length_b   1.000
_cell.length_c   1.000
_cell.angle_alpha   90.00
_cell.angle_beta   90.00
_cell.angle_gamma   90.00
#
_symmetry.space_group_name_H-M   'P 1'
#
loop_
_entity.id
_entity.type
_entity.pdbx_description
1 polymer ?
#
loop_
_entity_poly.entity_id
_entity_poly.type
_entity_poly.pdbx_seq_one_letter_code
_entity_poly.pdbx_strand_id
1 'polypeptide(L)'
;MAEYREAVIRRFAQRMAQGDFVAQRSAAVIGGLPCTVKADGVKTLSHGNALVALQVLQDRGITDPRFFTLAQIEEAGWRLKENASGVLIQGVLMQYQSHGDGHAKRLRVYSTADIDGPAPWMAIRDFNALTLSHIVAEGGDIRAGLDAWVKQAGHSGSEAQLRRQILGVWLEAAGGLEGMTTPLAATEWQRLSQWVNERPERLYKAIGDAELMFADIAGQIRALQFEQKGVRDVAAKAIASGSVPSTGNDGRKDMGTGDRLTWIERQYKSRQTILGVPFNMKDRVHQLGAIWHPDHKIWFVPEGVNRALFKEWDLSGGLSNVATEGMILDSFAAAMKEAGLRLPNEIKADGEWHNVRVETKKANNAGAYMLVIDNVLTPYGRISNKLSGLREEWIYEGNLLTPEQRKRIMEQARAREELAQKEQREVQDRVAQVAEEVFSQGIDAAGHGYANRKGVSVDGLRQISGKALLQHKEFYGENGRTVIRANQMYLLVPLQNEEGQIRNLQAISTDGKTKSFMRGAQKAGLMFVLGAPNFAALQQSGCSIVAYAEGYATGFDFHQACRAPMVVTFDAGNMESVVKRTAPLLPKDTLKALAIDNDQFYVEKALSHIAEHVGVNPFSGQGGEVTVVSRYGDCALCEGARRSISLGDVQADGEWHKGPKGNYRVTIEREANSEAVRSLHVEILLPGPDKDVRLSNRFNNRGAEAGKVGMVAAENCCILAPSFSSLDGRPTDWNDLKQVEGYEGVLSQIVSQLDGYAFEEWFKGQAPVSRQQETGAAGLQAPQTALER
;
A
#
# COMPACT_ATOMS: atom_id res chain seq x y z
N MET A 1 -8.39 35.17 2.34
CA MET A 1 -8.43 34.33 3.56
C MET A 1 -8.71 35.14 4.83
N ALA A 2 -8.01 36.26 5.06
CA ALA A 2 -8.11 37.08 6.28
C ALA A 2 -9.54 37.59 6.59
N GLU A 3 -10.23 38.17 5.61
CA GLU A 3 -11.59 38.71 5.79
C GLU A 3 -12.64 37.68 6.26
N TYR A 4 -12.60 36.44 5.76
CA TYR A 4 -13.53 35.40 6.20
C TYR A 4 -13.20 34.93 7.61
N ARG A 5 -11.91 34.80 7.92
CA ARG A 5 -11.48 34.47 9.28
C ARG A 5 -11.95 35.54 10.26
N GLU A 6 -11.76 36.79 9.89
CA GLU A 6 -12.23 37.93 10.68
C GLU A 6 -13.76 37.96 10.82
N ALA A 7 -14.51 37.63 9.76
CA ALA A 7 -15.97 37.51 9.84
C ALA A 7 -16.43 36.40 10.80
N VAL A 8 -15.76 35.23 10.79
CA VAL A 8 -16.02 34.14 11.74
C VAL A 8 -15.69 34.57 13.17
N ILE A 9 -14.54 35.23 13.37
CA ILE A 9 -14.12 35.74 14.69
C ILE A 9 -15.15 36.74 15.22
N ARG A 10 -15.52 37.76 14.42
CA ARG A 10 -16.52 38.77 14.79
C ARG A 10 -17.85 38.12 15.13
N ARG A 11 -18.31 37.15 14.34
CA ARG A 11 -19.56 36.41 14.56
C ARG A 11 -19.58 35.72 15.92
N PHE A 12 -18.52 34.98 16.26
CA PHE A 12 -18.47 34.25 17.53
C PHE A 12 -18.16 35.15 18.73
N ALA A 13 -17.38 36.23 18.56
CA ALA A 13 -17.19 37.21 19.61
C ALA A 13 -18.51 37.95 19.95
N GLN A 14 -19.32 38.29 18.96
CA GLN A 14 -20.65 38.88 19.16
C GLN A 14 -21.60 37.93 19.88
N ARG A 15 -21.60 36.64 19.51
CA ARG A 15 -22.38 35.63 20.25
C ARG A 15 -21.93 35.53 21.69
N MET A 16 -20.61 35.45 21.94
CA MET A 16 -20.09 35.40 23.31
C MET A 16 -20.55 36.61 24.11
N ALA A 17 -20.59 37.81 23.53
CA ALA A 17 -21.12 39.00 24.20
C ALA A 17 -22.63 38.91 24.51
N GLN A 18 -23.37 38.07 23.79
CA GLN A 18 -24.79 37.80 24.05
C GLN A 18 -25.01 36.68 25.07
N GLY A 19 -23.93 36.13 25.65
CA GLY A 19 -24.00 35.05 26.63
C GLY A 19 -24.10 33.66 26.02
N ASP A 20 -23.66 33.49 24.76
CA ASP A 20 -23.78 32.23 24.03
C ASP A 20 -22.59 32.03 23.08
N PHE A 21 -22.32 30.81 22.64
CA PHE A 21 -21.28 30.55 21.64
C PHE A 21 -21.85 29.82 20.44
N VAL A 22 -22.37 28.63 20.70
CA VAL A 22 -23.11 27.76 19.78
C VAL A 22 -24.24 27.21 20.67
N ALA A 23 -25.44 27.79 20.50
CA ALA A 23 -26.60 27.72 21.39
C ALA A 23 -26.59 26.58 22.43
N GLN A 24 -26.19 26.90 23.67
CA GLN A 24 -26.16 25.96 24.81
C GLN A 24 -27.56 25.44 25.24
N ARG A 25 -28.62 25.70 24.48
CA ARG A 25 -29.99 25.23 24.76
C ARG A 25 -30.37 24.16 23.73
N SER A 26 -30.41 22.93 24.24
CA SER A 26 -30.73 21.68 23.54
C SER A 26 -29.87 21.37 22.32
N ALA A 27 -28.63 20.94 22.59
CA ALA A 27 -27.83 20.12 21.66
C ALA A 27 -28.42 18.70 21.45
N ALA A 28 -29.66 18.48 21.88
CA ALA A 28 -30.40 17.27 21.59
C ALA A 28 -30.76 17.26 20.10
N VAL A 29 -30.28 16.23 19.40
CA VAL A 29 -30.71 15.82 18.06
C VAL A 29 -30.04 16.56 16.88
N ILE A 30 -28.75 16.91 16.92
CA ILE A 30 -27.99 16.97 15.65
C ILE A 30 -27.45 15.56 15.38
N GLY A 31 -27.80 14.97 14.23
CA GLY A 31 -27.45 13.61 13.84
C GLY A 31 -25.99 13.39 13.43
N GLY A 32 -25.06 14.24 13.88
CA GLY A 32 -23.63 14.14 13.59
C GLY A 32 -22.92 15.49 13.37
N LEU A 33 -21.61 15.47 13.16
CA LEU A 33 -20.85 16.67 12.77
C LEU A 33 -21.26 17.13 11.37
N PRO A 34 -21.33 18.46 11.10
CA PRO A 34 -21.74 18.98 9.80
C PRO A 34 -20.87 18.46 8.69
N CYS A 35 -21.49 18.09 7.57
CA CYS A 35 -20.79 17.48 6.48
C CYS A 35 -21.35 17.90 5.13
N THR A 36 -20.51 17.81 4.09
CA THR A 36 -20.94 17.92 2.69
C THR A 36 -20.93 16.54 2.06
N VAL A 37 -21.96 16.22 1.30
CA VAL A 37 -22.05 14.98 0.53
C VAL A 37 -21.31 15.15 -0.79
N LYS A 38 -20.58 14.14 -1.24
CA LYS A 38 -19.96 14.06 -2.56
C LYS A 38 -20.25 12.69 -3.17
N ALA A 39 -19.98 12.52 -4.47
CA ALA A 39 -20.19 11.26 -5.18
C ALA A 39 -19.38 10.08 -4.59
N ASP A 40 -18.29 10.36 -3.88
CA ASP A 40 -17.35 9.41 -3.24
C ASP A 40 -17.57 9.22 -1.73
N GLY A 41 -18.49 9.96 -1.10
CA GLY A 41 -18.82 9.80 0.33
C GLY A 41 -19.21 11.08 1.05
N VAL A 42 -19.15 11.04 2.39
CA VAL A 42 -19.47 12.16 3.27
C VAL A 42 -18.18 12.79 3.79
N LYS A 43 -18.01 14.10 3.62
CA LYS A 43 -16.86 14.85 4.14
C LYS A 43 -17.29 15.79 5.24
N THR A 44 -16.81 15.56 6.46
CA THR A 44 -17.03 16.45 7.61
C THR A 44 -16.39 17.82 7.34
N LEU A 45 -17.13 18.89 7.63
CA LEU A 45 -16.61 20.24 7.62
C LEU A 45 -15.61 20.39 8.78
N SER A 46 -14.57 21.20 8.58
CA SER A 46 -13.53 21.42 9.59
C SER A 46 -13.30 22.90 9.87
N HIS A 47 -12.59 23.17 10.96
CA HIS A 47 -12.21 24.47 11.48
C HIS A 47 -13.44 25.39 11.65
N GLY A 48 -13.29 26.68 11.30
CA GLY A 48 -14.37 27.65 11.38
C GLY A 48 -15.60 27.29 10.53
N ASN A 49 -15.44 26.52 9.44
CA ASN A 49 -16.58 26.09 8.63
C ASN A 49 -17.49 25.13 9.42
N ALA A 50 -16.90 24.23 10.21
CA ALA A 50 -17.65 23.31 11.07
C ALA A 50 -18.44 24.09 12.13
N LEU A 51 -17.80 25.07 12.77
CA LEU A 51 -18.40 25.86 13.84
C LEU A 51 -19.57 26.72 13.34
N VAL A 52 -19.41 27.38 12.19
CA VAL A 52 -20.48 28.17 11.55
C VAL A 52 -21.64 27.26 11.12
N ALA A 53 -21.35 26.09 10.55
CA ALA A 53 -22.38 25.15 10.12
C ALA A 53 -23.15 24.56 11.33
N LEU A 54 -22.45 24.17 12.39
CA LEU A 54 -23.06 23.73 13.66
C LEU A 54 -24.00 24.79 14.23
N GLN A 55 -23.54 26.03 14.28
CA GLN A 55 -24.35 27.14 14.76
C GLN A 55 -25.65 27.27 13.94
N VAL A 56 -25.56 27.17 12.61
CA VAL A 56 -26.74 27.29 11.73
C VAL A 56 -27.71 26.13 11.92
N LEU A 57 -27.22 24.90 12.06
CA LEU A 57 -28.07 23.74 12.34
C LEU A 57 -28.82 23.95 13.65
N GLN A 58 -28.14 24.40 14.70
CA GLN A 58 -28.75 24.63 16.02
C GLN A 58 -29.73 25.80 16.01
N ASP A 59 -29.33 26.97 15.51
CA ASP A 59 -30.17 28.18 15.47
C ASP A 59 -31.49 27.93 14.71
N ARG A 60 -31.48 26.99 13.75
CA ARG A 60 -32.63 26.64 12.91
C ARG A 60 -33.32 25.33 13.32
N GLY A 61 -32.86 24.65 14.36
CA GLY A 61 -33.42 23.37 14.83
C GLY A 61 -33.33 22.25 13.79
N ILE A 62 -32.28 22.23 12.96
CA ILE A 62 -32.07 21.25 11.90
C ILE A 62 -31.24 20.10 12.44
N THR A 63 -31.80 18.89 12.37
CA THR A 63 -31.21 17.68 12.92
C THR A 63 -30.28 16.96 11.93
N ASP A 64 -30.50 17.15 10.63
CA ASP A 64 -29.67 16.54 9.59
C ASP A 64 -28.37 17.34 9.40
N PRO A 65 -27.19 16.73 9.57
CA PRO A 65 -25.93 17.45 9.50
C PRO A 65 -25.45 17.77 8.07
N ARG A 66 -26.20 17.36 7.03
CA ARG A 66 -25.77 17.47 5.63
C ARG A 66 -26.03 18.86 5.03
N PHE A 67 -25.00 19.37 4.36
CA PHE A 67 -25.04 20.60 3.58
C PHE A 67 -24.68 20.33 2.11
N PHE A 68 -25.36 21.02 1.20
CA PHE A 68 -25.26 20.83 -0.25
C PHE A 68 -24.94 22.16 -0.95
N THR A 69 -24.07 22.11 -1.95
CA THR A 69 -23.85 23.24 -2.86
C THR A 69 -25.02 23.37 -3.84
N LEU A 70 -25.20 24.54 -4.45
CA LEU A 70 -26.24 24.74 -5.48
C LEU A 70 -26.10 23.74 -6.64
N ALA A 71 -24.87 23.50 -7.11
CA ALA A 71 -24.60 22.53 -8.16
C ALA A 71 -25.05 21.11 -7.80
N GLN A 72 -24.91 20.71 -6.53
CA GLN A 72 -25.34 19.38 -6.06
C GLN A 72 -26.87 19.27 -5.96
N ILE A 73 -27.53 20.38 -5.62
CA ILE A 73 -28.99 20.47 -5.60
C ILE A 73 -29.52 20.32 -7.04
N GLU A 74 -28.93 21.06 -7.99
CA GLU A 74 -29.29 21.03 -9.40
C GLU A 74 -29.01 19.66 -10.05
N GLU A 75 -27.83 19.09 -9.82
CA GLU A 75 -27.43 17.77 -10.35
C GLU A 75 -28.34 16.64 -9.85
N ALA A 76 -28.79 16.73 -8.60
CA ALA A 76 -29.74 15.79 -8.02
C ALA A 76 -31.20 16.01 -8.47
N GLY A 77 -31.45 17.04 -9.30
CA GLY A 77 -32.79 17.41 -9.75
C GLY A 77 -33.68 17.99 -8.64
N TRP A 78 -33.09 18.47 -7.55
CA TRP A 78 -33.80 19.12 -6.45
C TRP A 78 -33.93 20.62 -6.68
N ARG A 79 -34.82 21.26 -5.93
CA ARG A 79 -35.04 22.71 -6.02
C ARG A 79 -34.70 23.38 -4.71
N LEU A 80 -34.13 24.58 -4.78
CA LEU A 80 -33.91 25.39 -3.60
C LEU A 80 -35.22 26.12 -3.23
N LYS A 81 -35.61 26.13 -1.96
CA LYS A 81 -36.79 26.85 -1.47
C LYS A 81 -36.62 28.37 -1.64
N GLU A 82 -37.72 29.08 -1.85
CA GLU A 82 -37.70 30.54 -2.05
C GLU A 82 -37.10 31.31 -0.86
N ASN A 83 -37.21 30.77 0.37
CA ASN A 83 -36.66 31.36 1.59
C ASN A 83 -35.35 30.70 2.07
N ALA A 84 -34.65 29.98 1.19
CA ALA A 84 -33.44 29.25 1.53
C ALA A 84 -32.32 30.16 2.06
N SER A 85 -31.79 29.81 3.23
CA SER A 85 -30.78 30.60 3.92
C SER A 85 -29.43 29.89 3.89
N GLY A 86 -28.71 30.05 2.77
CA GLY A 86 -27.41 29.40 2.56
C GLY A 86 -26.31 29.93 3.48
N VAL A 87 -25.43 29.03 3.92
CA VAL A 87 -24.27 29.26 4.78
C VAL A 87 -23.02 29.46 3.93
N LEU A 88 -22.22 30.48 4.25
CA LEU A 88 -20.95 30.72 3.57
C LEU A 88 -19.82 29.94 4.25
N ILE A 89 -19.21 29.02 3.51
CA ILE A 89 -18.00 28.30 3.91
C ILE A 89 -16.83 28.72 3.01
N GLN A 90 -15.60 28.64 3.51
CA GLN A 90 -14.41 28.95 2.72
C GLN A 90 -13.53 27.71 2.58
N GLY A 91 -13.30 27.29 1.34
CA GLY A 91 -12.30 26.28 0.98
C GLY A 91 -11.04 26.94 0.42
N VAL A 92 -9.90 26.26 0.55
CA VAL A 92 -8.66 26.65 -0.15
C VAL A 92 -8.60 25.82 -1.43
N LEU A 93 -8.56 26.49 -2.58
CA LEU A 93 -8.28 25.86 -3.87
C LEU A 93 -6.84 26.18 -4.24
N MET A 94 -5.97 25.18 -4.18
CA MET A 94 -4.63 25.27 -4.76
C MET A 94 -4.82 25.12 -6.28
N GLN A 95 -4.68 26.20 -7.04
CA GLN A 95 -4.53 26.08 -8.49
C GLN A 95 -3.08 25.77 -8.80
N TYR A 96 -2.84 24.68 -9.54
CA TYR A 96 -1.54 24.32 -10.07
C TYR A 96 -1.22 25.23 -11.27
N GLN A 97 -0.87 26.49 -11.00
CA GLN A 97 -0.04 27.26 -11.92
C GLN A 97 1.04 27.98 -11.11
N SER A 98 2.23 27.98 -11.68
CA SER A 98 3.49 28.47 -11.11
C SER A 98 3.34 29.78 -10.34
N HIS A 99 3.73 29.74 -9.06
CA HIS A 99 3.72 30.78 -8.01
C HIS A 99 2.59 30.58 -6.98
N GLY A 100 3.01 30.30 -5.74
CA GLY A 100 2.19 29.79 -4.64
C GLY A 100 1.24 30.81 -4.00
N ASP A 101 0.23 31.25 -4.74
CA ASP A 101 -0.91 31.96 -4.17
C ASP A 101 -2.14 31.04 -4.12
N GLY A 102 -2.38 30.46 -2.93
CA GLY A 102 -3.60 29.69 -2.67
C GLY A 102 -4.83 30.60 -2.71
N HIS A 103 -5.68 30.45 -3.71
CA HIS A 103 -6.92 31.23 -3.80
C HIS A 103 -8.00 30.63 -2.88
N ALA A 104 -8.51 31.48 -2.00
CA ALA A 104 -9.65 31.15 -1.14
C ALA A 104 -10.93 31.14 -1.98
N LYS A 105 -11.58 29.98 -2.17
CA LYS A 105 -12.90 29.92 -2.78
C LYS A 105 -13.96 29.90 -1.68
N ARG A 106 -14.80 30.93 -1.67
CA ARG A 106 -15.99 30.97 -0.82
C ARG A 106 -17.12 30.24 -1.55
N LEU A 107 -17.76 29.31 -0.86
CA LEU A 107 -18.87 28.52 -1.37
C LEU A 107 -20.08 28.74 -0.46
N ARG A 108 -21.24 28.93 -1.07
CA ARG A 108 -22.50 28.91 -0.34
C ARG A 108 -23.06 27.49 -0.35
N VAL A 109 -23.36 26.98 0.83
CA VAL A 109 -23.95 25.65 1.03
C VAL A 109 -25.29 25.77 1.75
N TYR A 110 -26.19 24.86 1.47
CA TYR A 110 -27.57 24.89 1.94
C TYR A 110 -27.87 23.62 2.72
N SER A 111 -28.61 23.74 3.81
CA SER A 111 -29.02 22.59 4.61
C SER A 111 -30.13 21.79 3.91
N THR A 112 -30.44 20.60 4.41
CA THR A 112 -31.61 19.84 3.94
C THR A 112 -32.93 20.62 4.10
N ALA A 113 -33.03 21.50 5.09
CA ALA A 113 -34.24 22.30 5.31
C ALA A 113 -34.48 23.34 4.19
N ASP A 114 -33.45 23.70 3.43
CA ASP A 114 -33.48 24.70 2.37
C ASP A 114 -33.86 24.13 0.98
N ILE A 115 -34.10 22.82 0.87
CA ILE A 115 -34.22 22.10 -0.40
C ILE A 115 -35.58 21.39 -0.49
N ASP A 116 -36.23 21.45 -1.66
CA ASP A 116 -37.43 20.70 -2.06
C ASP A 116 -37.05 19.57 -3.04
N GLY A 117 -37.04 18.33 -2.54
CA GLY A 117 -36.76 17.09 -3.28
C GLY A 117 -36.77 15.86 -2.35
N PRO A 118 -36.88 14.61 -2.85
CA PRO A 118 -36.78 13.44 -2.00
C PRO A 118 -35.36 13.35 -1.45
N ALA A 119 -35.18 13.63 -0.16
CA ALA A 119 -33.88 13.47 0.48
C ALA A 119 -33.45 11.99 0.34
N PRO A 120 -32.28 11.69 -0.26
CA PRO A 120 -31.84 10.33 -0.41
C PRO A 120 -31.60 9.72 0.97
N TRP A 121 -32.18 8.54 1.18
CA TRP A 121 -31.74 7.57 2.18
C TRP A 121 -30.30 7.18 1.79
N MET A 122 -29.33 7.98 2.22
CA MET A 122 -28.06 7.43 2.60
C MET A 122 -28.21 7.25 4.10
N ALA A 123 -28.43 6.01 4.54
CA ALA A 123 -28.32 5.69 5.95
C ALA A 123 -26.99 6.29 6.42
N ILE A 124 -27.06 7.20 7.40
CA ILE A 124 -25.87 7.65 8.13
C ILE A 124 -25.30 6.36 8.70
N ARG A 125 -24.24 5.84 8.08
CA ARG A 125 -23.49 4.71 8.62
C ARG A 125 -22.89 5.25 9.92
N ASP A 126 -23.56 4.92 11.04
CA ASP A 126 -23.25 5.25 12.43
C ASP A 126 -22.12 6.27 12.62
N PHE A 127 -22.46 7.56 12.52
CA PHE A 127 -21.57 8.59 13.04
C PHE A 127 -21.76 8.63 14.56
N ASN A 128 -20.91 7.90 15.28
CA ASN A 128 -20.59 8.02 16.71
C ASN A 128 -21.70 7.89 17.79
N ALA A 129 -22.99 7.81 17.43
CA ALA A 129 -24.10 7.79 18.40
C ALA A 129 -24.21 6.49 19.23
N LEU A 130 -23.90 5.33 18.64
CA LEU A 130 -23.82 4.03 19.34
C LEU A 130 -22.52 3.87 20.15
N THR A 131 -21.54 4.75 19.94
CA THR A 131 -20.14 4.58 20.35
C THR A 131 -19.80 5.34 21.63
N LEU A 132 -20.53 6.43 21.92
CA LEU A 132 -20.28 7.31 23.07
C LEU A 132 -21.28 7.12 24.23
N SER A 133 -22.54 6.73 23.93
CA SER A 133 -23.58 6.46 24.94
C SER A 133 -23.25 5.28 25.88
N HIS A 134 -22.54 4.25 25.39
CA HIS A 134 -22.08 3.13 26.21
C HIS A 134 -20.95 3.51 27.21
N ILE A 135 -20.16 4.54 26.94
CA ILE A 135 -19.02 4.93 27.80
C ILE A 135 -19.49 5.71 29.03
N VAL A 136 -20.53 6.54 28.88
CA VAL A 136 -21.16 7.24 30.02
C VAL A 136 -21.84 6.25 30.96
N ALA A 137 -22.34 5.12 30.44
CA ALA A 137 -22.96 4.08 31.24
C ALA A 137 -21.97 3.24 32.09
N GLU A 138 -20.69 3.16 31.70
CA GLU A 138 -19.66 2.33 32.36
C GLU A 138 -18.60 3.12 33.17
N GLY A 139 -18.84 4.42 33.43
CA GLY A 139 -18.18 5.13 34.54
C GLY A 139 -16.84 5.82 34.26
N GLY A 140 -16.47 6.06 33.00
CA GLY A 140 -15.34 6.95 32.67
C GLY A 140 -15.71 8.42 32.77
N ASP A 141 -15.03 9.21 33.62
CA ASP A 141 -15.28 10.65 33.72
C ASP A 141 -14.59 11.40 32.57
N ILE A 142 -15.25 11.43 31.41
CA ILE A 142 -14.83 12.18 30.22
C ILE A 142 -14.58 13.66 30.56
N ARG A 143 -15.30 14.22 31.54
CA ARG A 143 -15.10 15.60 31.99
C ARG A 143 -13.78 15.76 32.75
N ALA A 144 -13.42 14.80 33.61
CA ALA A 144 -12.11 14.81 34.27
C ALA A 144 -10.94 14.70 33.26
N GLY A 145 -11.10 13.92 32.19
CA GLY A 145 -10.13 13.84 31.09
C GLY A 145 -9.99 15.17 30.33
N LEU A 146 -11.12 15.82 30.04
CA LEU A 146 -11.17 17.15 29.46
C LEU A 146 -10.47 18.20 30.36
N ASP A 147 -10.69 18.12 31.67
CA ASP A 147 -10.05 18.99 32.67
C ASP A 147 -8.54 18.80 32.73
N ALA A 148 -8.08 17.56 32.72
CA ALA A 148 -6.67 17.21 32.74
C ALA A 148 -5.96 17.70 31.47
N TRP A 149 -6.59 17.55 30.30
CA TRP A 149 -6.01 18.01 29.03
C TRP A 149 -5.89 19.54 28.98
N VAL A 150 -6.96 20.26 29.34
CA VAL A 150 -6.95 21.72 29.37
C VAL A 150 -5.83 22.23 30.29
N LYS A 151 -5.56 21.54 31.40
CA LYS A 151 -4.43 21.83 32.30
C LYS A 151 -3.06 21.45 31.69
N GLN A 152 -2.94 20.29 31.03
CA GLN A 152 -1.69 19.82 30.41
C GLN A 152 -1.24 20.67 29.22
N ALA A 153 -2.16 21.29 28.48
CA ALA A 153 -1.83 22.19 27.39
C ALA A 153 -1.14 23.50 27.85
N GLY A 154 -0.90 23.68 29.16
CA GLY A 154 -0.20 24.85 29.71
C GLY A 154 -0.98 26.16 29.59
N HIS A 155 -2.29 26.08 29.36
CA HIS A 155 -3.17 27.22 29.16
C HIS A 155 -4.04 27.44 30.40
N SER A 156 -4.23 28.71 30.80
CA SER A 156 -5.05 29.10 31.95
C SER A 156 -6.04 30.21 31.56
N GLY A 157 -7.10 30.38 32.35
CA GLY A 157 -8.10 31.42 32.14
C GLY A 157 -8.94 31.23 30.86
N SER A 158 -9.17 32.31 30.13
CA SER A 158 -10.07 32.37 28.96
C SER A 158 -9.70 31.41 27.83
N GLU A 159 -8.42 31.15 27.59
CA GLU A 159 -7.95 30.26 26.50
C GLU A 159 -8.35 28.80 26.77
N ALA A 160 -8.10 28.35 28.00
CA ALA A 160 -8.49 27.04 28.50
C ALA A 160 -10.02 26.84 28.45
N GLN A 161 -10.75 27.88 28.87
CA GLN A 161 -12.21 27.85 28.86
C GLN A 161 -12.80 27.78 27.45
N LEU A 162 -12.24 28.52 26.49
CA LEU A 162 -12.72 28.50 25.10
C LEU A 162 -12.52 27.13 24.44
N ARG A 163 -11.35 26.51 24.63
CA ARG A 163 -11.03 25.18 24.09
C ARG A 163 -12.00 24.12 24.59
N ARG A 164 -12.31 24.19 25.89
CA ARG A 164 -13.30 23.33 26.54
C ARG A 164 -14.68 23.47 25.92
N GLN A 165 -15.14 24.70 25.68
CA GLN A 165 -16.45 24.94 25.05
C GLN A 165 -16.51 24.34 23.63
N ILE A 166 -15.49 24.58 22.80
CA ILE A 166 -15.45 24.08 21.41
C ILE A 166 -15.45 22.54 21.38
N LEU A 167 -14.60 21.90 22.19
CA LEU A 167 -14.51 20.45 22.24
C LEU A 167 -15.80 19.82 22.79
N GLY A 168 -16.43 20.44 23.80
CA GLY A 168 -17.72 20.01 24.33
C GLY A 168 -18.82 20.01 23.26
N VAL A 169 -18.89 21.08 22.46
CA VAL A 169 -19.85 21.19 21.34
C VAL A 169 -19.64 20.09 20.29
N TRP A 170 -18.39 19.69 19.99
CA TRP A 170 -18.11 18.60 19.06
C TRP A 170 -18.44 17.22 19.61
N LEU A 171 -18.18 16.98 20.90
CA LEU A 171 -18.56 15.73 21.56
C LEU A 171 -20.09 15.57 21.64
N GLU A 172 -20.79 16.65 21.96
CA GLU A 172 -22.26 16.72 21.93
C GLU A 172 -22.79 16.41 20.53
N ALA A 173 -22.30 17.12 19.50
CA ALA A 173 -22.77 16.96 18.13
C ALA A 173 -22.41 15.61 17.48
N ALA A 174 -21.31 14.98 17.87
CA ALA A 174 -20.89 13.71 17.32
C ALA A 174 -21.55 12.50 18.00
N GLY A 175 -21.78 12.57 19.32
CA GLY A 175 -22.14 11.40 20.12
C GLY A 175 -23.42 11.49 20.92
N GLY A 176 -24.12 12.63 20.90
CA GLY A 176 -25.29 12.87 21.75
C GLY A 176 -24.96 12.96 23.24
N LEU A 177 -23.71 13.27 23.60
CA LEU A 177 -23.26 13.41 24.99
C LEU A 177 -23.72 14.73 25.59
N GLU A 178 -24.94 14.81 26.07
CA GLU A 178 -25.50 16.05 26.64
C GLU A 178 -24.66 16.58 27.82
N GLY A 179 -24.41 17.90 27.81
CA GLY A 179 -23.77 18.60 28.93
C GLY A 179 -22.25 18.44 28.99
N MET A 180 -21.57 18.25 27.86
CA MET A 180 -20.10 18.34 27.77
C MET A 180 -19.63 19.79 27.68
N THR A 181 -20.51 20.71 27.27
CA THR A 181 -20.31 22.14 27.40
C THR A 181 -20.47 22.59 28.85
N THR A 182 -19.67 23.59 29.28
CA THR A 182 -19.75 24.12 30.64
C THR A 182 -20.67 25.35 30.67
N PRO A 183 -21.69 25.40 31.53
CA PRO A 183 -22.45 26.62 31.73
C PRO A 183 -21.53 27.75 32.20
N LEU A 184 -21.65 28.93 31.58
CA LEU A 184 -20.82 30.09 31.89
C LEU A 184 -21.69 31.26 32.36
N ALA A 185 -21.20 32.01 33.34
CA ALA A 185 -21.86 33.23 33.78
C ALA A 185 -21.75 34.31 32.69
N ALA A 186 -22.70 35.26 32.67
CA ALA A 186 -22.70 36.36 31.71
C ALA A 186 -21.36 37.15 31.72
N THR A 187 -20.73 37.30 32.90
CA THR A 187 -19.43 37.97 33.04
C THR A 187 -18.28 37.19 32.41
N GLU A 188 -18.32 35.86 32.43
CA GLU A 188 -17.32 35.00 31.81
C GLU A 188 -17.47 35.00 30.28
N TRP A 189 -18.72 35.04 29.80
CA TRP A 189 -19.04 35.23 28.39
C TRP A 189 -18.53 36.56 27.84
N GLN A 190 -18.71 37.66 28.58
CA GLN A 190 -18.11 38.95 28.23
C GLN A 190 -16.59 38.88 28.20
N ARG A 191 -15.95 38.20 29.16
CA ARG A 191 -14.48 38.00 29.18
C ARG A 191 -13.99 37.20 27.98
N LEU A 192 -14.70 36.14 27.57
CA LEU A 192 -14.35 35.36 26.39
C LEU A 192 -14.50 36.20 25.10
N SER A 193 -15.59 36.96 24.99
CA SER A 193 -15.82 37.88 23.87
C SER A 193 -14.70 38.90 23.74
N GLN A 194 -14.36 39.58 24.84
CA GLN A 194 -13.27 40.55 24.88
C GLN A 194 -11.93 39.89 24.52
N TRP A 195 -11.64 38.73 25.09
CA TRP A 195 -10.38 38.02 24.85
C TRP A 195 -10.23 37.57 23.38
N VAL A 196 -11.30 37.10 22.74
CA VAL A 196 -11.29 36.74 21.31
C VAL A 196 -11.13 37.97 20.42
N ASN A 197 -11.74 39.11 20.79
CA ASN A 197 -11.56 40.37 20.07
C ASN A 197 -10.13 40.92 20.18
N GLU A 198 -9.50 40.79 21.34
CA GLU A 198 -8.11 41.20 21.57
C GLU A 198 -7.09 40.25 20.92
N ARG A 199 -7.44 38.96 20.78
CA ARG A 199 -6.58 37.89 20.25
C ARG A 199 -7.29 37.02 19.21
N PRO A 200 -7.64 37.58 18.05
CA PRO A 200 -8.42 36.91 17.01
C PRO A 200 -7.82 35.58 16.52
N GLU A 201 -6.50 35.50 16.42
CA GLU A 201 -5.75 34.33 15.99
C GLU A 201 -5.88 33.14 16.94
N ARG A 202 -6.15 33.40 18.22
CA ARG A 202 -6.26 32.35 19.24
C ARG A 202 -7.55 31.55 19.14
N LEU A 203 -8.62 32.12 18.57
CA LEU A 203 -9.86 31.37 18.30
C LEU A 203 -9.59 30.21 17.32
N TYR A 204 -8.90 30.48 16.21
CA TYR A 204 -8.58 29.44 15.22
C TYR A 204 -7.62 28.38 15.75
N LYS A 205 -6.67 28.78 16.61
CA LYS A 205 -5.79 27.85 17.32
C LYS A 205 -6.58 26.96 18.28
N ALA A 206 -7.50 27.54 19.07
CA ALA A 206 -8.37 26.78 19.96
C ALA A 206 -9.28 25.79 19.21
N ILE A 207 -9.79 26.19 18.04
CA ILE A 207 -10.56 25.31 17.14
C ILE A 207 -9.68 24.14 16.66
N GLY A 208 -8.50 24.40 16.10
CA GLY A 208 -7.63 23.34 15.57
C GLY A 208 -7.18 22.35 16.65
N ASP A 209 -6.81 22.85 17.83
CA ASP A 209 -6.38 22.01 18.94
C ASP A 209 -7.53 21.13 19.49
N ALA A 210 -8.76 21.63 19.48
CA ALA A 210 -9.94 20.82 19.80
C ALA A 210 -10.18 19.73 18.74
N GLU A 211 -9.83 19.92 17.45
CA GLU A 211 -10.09 18.92 16.38
C GLU A 211 -9.15 17.75 16.55
N LEU A 212 -7.89 18.05 16.82
CA LEU A 212 -6.86 17.07 17.13
C LEU A 212 -7.26 16.23 18.34
N MET A 213 -7.77 16.87 19.40
CA MET A 213 -8.22 16.17 20.59
C MET A 213 -9.48 15.34 20.35
N PHE A 214 -10.46 15.87 19.62
CA PHE A 214 -11.63 15.09 19.23
C PHE A 214 -11.24 13.83 18.44
N ALA A 215 -10.26 13.95 17.53
CA ALA A 215 -9.74 12.82 16.77
C ALA A 215 -8.98 11.80 17.67
N ASP A 216 -8.22 12.27 18.65
CA ASP A 216 -7.52 11.43 19.62
C ASP A 216 -8.49 10.69 20.54
N ILE A 217 -9.47 11.39 21.13
CA ILE A 217 -10.54 10.79 21.94
C ILE A 217 -11.30 9.74 21.12
N ALA A 218 -11.69 10.06 19.88
CA ALA A 218 -12.34 9.10 18.98
C ALA A 218 -11.43 7.91 18.61
N GLY A 219 -10.11 8.09 18.64
CA GLY A 219 -9.11 7.02 18.45
C GLY A 219 -9.00 6.12 19.67
N GLN A 220 -8.87 6.70 20.87
CA GLN A 220 -8.80 5.98 22.14
C GLN A 220 -10.09 5.20 22.42
N ILE A 221 -11.25 5.76 22.09
CA ILE A 221 -12.54 5.06 22.17
C ILE A 221 -12.54 3.82 21.28
N ARG A 222 -12.02 3.91 20.05
CA ARG A 222 -11.90 2.76 19.15
C ARG A 222 -10.92 1.70 19.67
N ALA A 223 -9.88 2.12 20.39
CA ALA A 223 -8.92 1.22 21.02
C ALA A 223 -9.52 0.48 22.23
N LEU A 224 -10.22 1.19 23.13
CA LEU A 224 -10.91 0.62 24.29
C LEU A 224 -12.00 -0.39 23.89
N GLN A 225 -12.70 -0.12 22.78
CA GLN A 225 -13.66 -1.06 22.19
C GLN A 225 -13.01 -2.34 21.67
N PHE A 226 -11.76 -2.27 21.22
CA PHE A 226 -11.01 -3.44 20.78
C PHE A 226 -10.55 -4.30 21.97
N GLU A 227 -10.15 -3.66 23.07
CA GLU A 227 -9.74 -4.34 24.31
C GLU A 227 -10.93 -4.97 25.06
N GLN A 228 -12.07 -4.27 25.19
CA GLN A 228 -13.26 -4.82 25.84
C GLN A 228 -13.88 -5.99 25.06
N LYS A 229 -13.74 -6.03 23.74
CA LYS A 229 -14.15 -7.18 22.92
C LYS A 229 -13.34 -8.42 23.28
N GLY A 230 -12.04 -8.26 23.49
CA GLY A 230 -11.16 -9.32 23.98
C GLY A 230 -11.52 -9.81 25.39
N VAL A 231 -11.93 -8.92 26.30
CA VAL A 231 -12.32 -9.30 27.67
C VAL A 231 -13.71 -9.97 27.69
N ARG A 232 -14.67 -9.52 26.87
CA ARG A 232 -15.98 -10.18 26.71
C ARG A 232 -15.85 -11.55 26.05
N ASP A 233 -14.93 -11.74 25.11
CA ASP A 233 -14.64 -13.04 24.50
C ASP A 233 -13.98 -14.03 25.47
N VAL A 234 -13.17 -13.54 26.42
CA VAL A 234 -12.57 -14.35 27.50
C VAL A 234 -13.62 -14.70 28.58
N ALA A 235 -14.50 -13.76 28.96
CA ALA A 235 -15.59 -14.02 29.90
C ALA A 235 -16.69 -14.93 29.29
N ALA A 236 -17.00 -14.78 28.01
CA ALA A 236 -17.91 -15.66 27.28
C ALA A 236 -17.35 -17.09 27.15
N LYS A 237 -16.02 -17.23 26.98
CA LYS A 237 -15.34 -18.55 27.03
C LYS A 237 -15.39 -19.20 28.42
N ALA A 238 -15.37 -18.41 29.50
CA ALA A 238 -15.52 -18.95 30.85
C ALA A 238 -16.96 -19.41 31.16
N ILE A 239 -17.97 -18.67 30.67
CA ILE A 239 -19.39 -18.97 30.88
C ILE A 239 -19.89 -20.10 29.96
N ALA A 240 -19.27 -20.30 28.79
CA ALA A 240 -19.59 -21.39 27.87
C ALA A 240 -19.27 -22.82 28.40
N SER A 241 -18.72 -22.94 29.62
CA SER A 241 -18.44 -24.22 30.28
C SER A 241 -19.62 -24.81 31.10
N GLY A 242 -20.83 -24.21 31.06
CA GLY A 242 -22.00 -24.73 31.79
C GLY A 242 -23.38 -24.45 31.18
N SER A 243 -23.89 -25.45 30.44
CA SER A 243 -25.28 -25.84 30.11
C SER A 243 -26.49 -24.85 30.14
N VAL A 244 -27.22 -24.84 28.99
CA VAL A 244 -28.66 -24.57 28.67
C VAL A 244 -28.92 -23.33 27.77
N PRO A 245 -29.80 -23.41 26.74
CA PRO A 245 -29.60 -22.77 25.43
C PRO A 245 -30.41 -21.49 25.19
N SER A 246 -29.92 -20.66 24.27
CA SER A 246 -30.65 -19.52 23.70
C SER A 246 -30.31 -19.33 22.21
N THR A 247 -31.36 -19.18 21.43
CA THR A 247 -31.45 -19.12 19.97
C THR A 247 -30.95 -17.81 19.36
N GLY A 248 -30.25 -17.91 18.22
CA GLY A 248 -30.27 -16.87 17.16
C GLY A 248 -29.00 -16.03 16.96
N ASN A 249 -28.17 -16.48 16.00
CA ASN A 249 -27.38 -15.67 15.06
C ASN A 249 -26.06 -14.99 15.53
N ASP A 250 -24.91 -15.62 15.26
CA ASP A 250 -23.94 -15.23 14.21
C ASP A 250 -22.60 -16.01 14.39
N GLY A 251 -22.53 -17.22 13.85
CA GLY A 251 -21.32 -18.07 13.88
C GLY A 251 -20.39 -17.92 12.68
N ARG A 252 -20.48 -16.82 11.91
CA ARG A 252 -19.84 -16.71 10.57
C ARG A 252 -18.53 -15.91 10.54
N LYS A 253 -18.11 -15.32 11.67
CA LYS A 253 -16.86 -14.54 11.75
C LYS A 253 -15.61 -15.40 12.00
N ASP A 254 -15.77 -16.67 12.35
CA ASP A 254 -14.66 -17.56 12.75
C ASP A 254 -14.24 -18.56 11.66
N MET A 255 -14.75 -18.44 10.42
CA MET A 255 -14.31 -19.29 9.31
C MET A 255 -13.04 -18.75 8.66
N GLY A 256 -12.01 -19.61 8.58
CA GLY A 256 -10.78 -19.25 7.89
C GLY A 256 -10.95 -19.15 6.36
N THR A 257 -10.00 -18.50 5.69
CA THR A 257 -10.14 -18.05 4.28
C THR A 257 -10.54 -19.14 3.30
N GLY A 258 -10.06 -20.39 3.47
CA GLY A 258 -10.43 -21.54 2.64
C GLY A 258 -11.84 -22.10 2.89
N ASP A 259 -12.32 -22.03 4.13
CA ASP A 259 -13.68 -22.49 4.51
C ASP A 259 -14.74 -21.51 4.03
N ARG A 260 -14.37 -20.22 3.99
CA ARG A 260 -15.22 -19.16 3.44
C ARG A 260 -15.38 -19.29 1.92
N LEU A 261 -14.29 -19.58 1.18
CA LEU A 261 -14.35 -19.80 -0.27
C LEU A 261 -15.21 -21.01 -0.61
N THR A 262 -15.00 -22.15 0.03
CA THR A 262 -15.83 -23.35 -0.19
C THR A 262 -17.31 -23.18 0.21
N TRP A 263 -17.61 -22.27 1.14
CA TRP A 263 -18.99 -21.87 1.42
C TRP A 263 -19.58 -20.94 0.35
N ILE A 264 -18.82 -19.94 -0.11
CA ILE A 264 -19.22 -19.05 -1.21
C ILE A 264 -19.51 -19.89 -2.46
N GLU A 265 -18.68 -20.89 -2.78
CA GLU A 265 -18.88 -21.72 -3.97
C GLU A 265 -20.16 -22.55 -3.88
N ARG A 266 -20.49 -23.03 -2.67
CA ARG A 266 -21.76 -23.77 -2.44
C ARG A 266 -22.96 -22.87 -2.62
N GLN A 267 -22.92 -21.64 -2.08
CA GLN A 267 -23.99 -20.66 -2.26
C GLN A 267 -24.09 -20.18 -3.71
N TYR A 268 -22.95 -20.13 -4.40
CA TYR A 268 -22.87 -19.75 -5.78
C TYR A 268 -23.47 -20.81 -6.70
N LYS A 269 -23.19 -22.11 -6.45
CA LYS A 269 -23.82 -23.22 -7.19
C LYS A 269 -25.35 -23.27 -7.01
N SER A 270 -25.89 -22.83 -5.87
CA SER A 270 -27.34 -22.81 -5.60
C SER A 270 -28.00 -21.42 -5.77
N ARG A 271 -27.36 -20.50 -6.49
CA ARG A 271 -27.84 -19.10 -6.61
C ARG A 271 -29.11 -18.96 -7.46
N GLN A 272 -29.85 -17.88 -7.22
CA GLN A 272 -31.05 -17.52 -7.99
C GLN A 272 -30.78 -16.59 -9.19
N THR A 273 -29.90 -15.60 -9.06
CA THR A 273 -29.54 -14.69 -10.16
C THR A 273 -28.18 -14.01 -9.92
N ILE A 274 -27.63 -13.42 -10.98
CA ILE A 274 -26.37 -12.64 -10.95
C ILE A 274 -26.69 -11.17 -11.20
N LEU A 275 -25.94 -10.28 -10.55
CA LEU A 275 -26.22 -8.85 -10.49
C LEU A 275 -25.11 -8.02 -11.15
N GLY A 276 -25.53 -7.06 -11.97
CA GLY A 276 -24.68 -6.03 -12.58
C GLY A 276 -24.56 -4.81 -11.67
N VAL A 277 -23.77 -4.94 -10.59
CA VAL A 277 -23.78 -3.95 -9.50
C VAL A 277 -22.67 -2.91 -9.67
N PRO A 278 -23.01 -1.61 -9.84
CA PRO A 278 -22.03 -0.53 -9.78
C PRO A 278 -21.29 -0.51 -8.43
N PHE A 279 -20.00 -0.13 -8.41
CA PHE A 279 -19.17 -0.23 -7.19
C PHE A 279 -19.77 0.49 -5.98
N ASN A 280 -20.34 1.67 -6.20
CA ASN A 280 -20.98 2.48 -5.16
C ASN A 280 -22.24 1.82 -4.56
N MET A 281 -22.75 0.76 -5.19
CA MET A 281 -23.93 0.02 -4.75
C MET A 281 -23.59 -1.37 -4.17
N LYS A 282 -22.30 -1.74 -4.08
CA LYS A 282 -21.85 -3.06 -3.60
C LYS A 282 -22.31 -3.37 -2.17
N ASP A 283 -22.27 -2.37 -1.29
CA ASP A 283 -22.67 -2.52 0.11
C ASP A 283 -24.20 -2.68 0.22
N ARG A 284 -24.96 -2.04 -0.68
CA ARG A 284 -26.42 -2.09 -0.75
C ARG A 284 -26.90 -3.48 -1.16
N VAL A 285 -26.33 -4.06 -2.22
CA VAL A 285 -26.71 -5.42 -2.64
C VAL A 285 -26.29 -6.48 -1.62
N HIS A 286 -25.15 -6.30 -0.94
CA HIS A 286 -24.70 -7.22 0.11
C HIS A 286 -25.68 -7.25 1.29
N GLN A 287 -26.17 -6.07 1.71
CA GLN A 287 -27.17 -5.95 2.78
C GLN A 287 -28.51 -6.57 2.44
N LEU A 288 -28.92 -6.51 1.18
CA LEU A 288 -30.14 -7.16 0.69
C LEU A 288 -30.00 -8.68 0.62
N GLY A 289 -28.81 -9.23 0.87
CA GLY A 289 -28.52 -10.66 0.93
C GLY A 289 -27.74 -11.21 -0.26
N ALA A 290 -27.24 -10.37 -1.18
CA ALA A 290 -26.36 -10.83 -2.26
C ALA A 290 -24.95 -11.12 -1.74
N ILE A 291 -24.27 -12.07 -2.37
CA ILE A 291 -22.91 -12.51 -2.02
C ILE A 291 -21.95 -12.12 -3.14
N TRP A 292 -20.77 -11.63 -2.77
CA TRP A 292 -19.68 -11.38 -3.72
C TRP A 292 -18.87 -12.64 -3.93
N HIS A 293 -18.64 -12.98 -5.19
CA HIS A 293 -17.72 -14.03 -5.59
C HIS A 293 -16.34 -13.45 -5.89
N PRO A 294 -15.30 -13.74 -5.10
CA PRO A 294 -13.97 -13.14 -5.28
C PRO A 294 -13.28 -13.60 -6.57
N ASP A 295 -13.37 -14.89 -6.91
CA ASP A 295 -12.70 -15.45 -8.09
C ASP A 295 -13.42 -15.09 -9.40
N HIS A 296 -14.74 -15.26 -9.43
CA HIS A 296 -15.59 -14.87 -10.56
C HIS A 296 -15.83 -13.35 -10.67
N LYS A 297 -15.46 -12.57 -9.64
CA LYS A 297 -15.62 -11.10 -9.55
C LYS A 297 -17.03 -10.59 -9.86
N ILE A 298 -18.04 -11.24 -9.30
CA ILE A 298 -19.47 -10.95 -9.55
C ILE A 298 -20.29 -10.96 -8.26
N TRP A 299 -21.41 -10.25 -8.29
CA TRP A 299 -22.43 -10.26 -7.22
C TRP A 299 -23.55 -11.23 -7.60
N PHE A 300 -23.99 -12.08 -6.68
CA PHE A 300 -25.10 -13.00 -6.93
C PHE A 300 -26.08 -13.07 -5.76
N VAL A 301 -27.33 -13.44 -6.03
CA VAL A 301 -28.37 -13.64 -5.01
C VAL A 301 -28.45 -15.12 -4.66
N PRO A 302 -28.15 -15.55 -3.43
CA PRO A 302 -28.21 -16.96 -3.03
C PRO A 302 -29.65 -17.47 -2.91
N GLU A 303 -29.82 -18.79 -2.81
CA GLU A 303 -31.11 -19.43 -2.56
C GLU A 303 -31.76 -18.94 -1.26
N GLY A 304 -33.08 -18.69 -1.27
CA GLY A 304 -33.83 -18.22 -0.11
C GLY A 304 -33.83 -16.70 0.12
N VAL A 305 -33.05 -15.92 -0.64
CA VAL A 305 -33.09 -14.45 -0.60
C VAL A 305 -34.08 -13.92 -1.64
N ASN A 306 -34.92 -12.93 -1.28
CA ASN A 306 -35.97 -12.43 -2.16
C ASN A 306 -35.39 -11.68 -3.38
N ARG A 307 -35.41 -12.33 -4.55
CA ARG A 307 -34.92 -11.78 -5.82
C ARG A 307 -35.56 -10.44 -6.22
N ALA A 308 -36.82 -10.19 -5.85
CA ALA A 308 -37.51 -8.96 -6.24
C ALA A 308 -36.84 -7.68 -5.69
N LEU A 309 -36.07 -7.79 -4.61
CA LEU A 309 -35.30 -6.69 -4.02
C LEU A 309 -34.14 -6.22 -4.91
N PHE A 310 -33.76 -7.01 -5.91
CA PHE A 310 -32.60 -6.77 -6.76
C PHE A 310 -32.95 -6.38 -8.19
N LYS A 311 -34.22 -6.09 -8.49
CA LYS A 311 -34.73 -5.80 -9.84
C LYS A 311 -33.95 -4.70 -10.59
N GLU A 312 -33.36 -3.75 -9.86
CA GLU A 312 -32.54 -2.65 -10.40
C GLU A 312 -31.17 -3.11 -10.94
N TRP A 313 -30.63 -4.23 -10.42
CA TRP A 313 -29.31 -4.78 -10.79
C TRP A 313 -29.42 -6.16 -11.43
N ASP A 314 -30.64 -6.70 -11.54
CA ASP A 314 -30.92 -8.01 -12.11
C ASP A 314 -30.71 -7.97 -13.61
N LEU A 315 -29.65 -8.62 -14.09
CA LEU A 315 -29.26 -8.66 -15.51
C LEU A 315 -30.22 -9.49 -16.36
N SER A 316 -31.19 -10.18 -15.74
CA SER A 316 -32.20 -11.01 -16.42
C SER A 316 -33.30 -10.21 -17.14
N GLY A 317 -33.44 -8.91 -16.89
CA GLY A 317 -34.53 -8.07 -17.44
C GLY A 317 -34.35 -7.55 -18.87
N GLY A 318 -33.34 -8.01 -19.61
CA GLY A 318 -33.04 -7.49 -20.95
C GLY A 318 -32.22 -8.43 -21.82
N LEU A 319 -32.45 -9.74 -21.71
CA LEU A 319 -31.76 -10.78 -22.49
C LEU A 319 -32.48 -11.05 -23.82
N SER A 320 -32.62 -10.04 -24.68
CA SER A 320 -32.87 -10.31 -26.10
C SER A 320 -31.53 -10.23 -26.82
N ASN A 321 -30.90 -11.40 -27.01
CA ASN A 321 -29.62 -11.70 -27.70
C ASN A 321 -28.42 -12.09 -26.81
N VAL A 322 -28.62 -12.93 -25.80
CA VAL A 322 -27.52 -13.63 -25.11
C VAL A 322 -27.50 -15.09 -25.56
N ALA A 323 -26.31 -15.62 -25.89
CA ALA A 323 -26.12 -17.04 -26.22
C ALA A 323 -26.72 -17.92 -25.12
N THR A 324 -27.60 -18.86 -25.49
CA THR A 324 -28.18 -19.81 -24.53
C THR A 324 -27.12 -20.81 -24.08
N GLU A 325 -27.31 -21.41 -22.90
CA GLU A 325 -26.43 -22.48 -22.41
C GLU A 325 -26.29 -23.63 -23.43
N GLY A 326 -27.36 -23.95 -24.16
CA GLY A 326 -27.33 -24.90 -25.27
C GLY A 326 -26.33 -24.52 -26.37
N MET A 327 -26.27 -23.25 -26.78
CA MET A 327 -25.32 -22.79 -27.81
C MET A 327 -23.85 -22.87 -27.34
N ILE A 328 -23.62 -22.69 -26.04
CA ILE A 328 -22.28 -22.80 -25.43
C ILE A 328 -21.87 -24.28 -25.35
N LEU A 329 -22.78 -25.14 -24.92
CA LEU A 329 -22.57 -26.59 -24.86
C LEU A 329 -22.35 -27.20 -26.25
N ASP A 330 -23.10 -26.76 -27.26
CA ASP A 330 -22.96 -27.22 -28.65
C ASP A 330 -21.59 -26.82 -29.24
N SER A 331 -21.14 -25.58 -28.98
CA SER A 331 -19.82 -25.10 -29.41
C SER A 331 -18.69 -25.85 -28.72
N PHE A 332 -18.82 -26.13 -27.41
CA PHE A 332 -17.83 -26.92 -26.68
C PHE A 332 -17.82 -28.39 -27.12
N ALA A 333 -18.99 -28.98 -27.40
CA ALA A 333 -19.10 -30.32 -27.92
C ALA A 333 -18.42 -30.47 -29.30
N ALA A 334 -18.51 -29.44 -30.15
CA ALA A 334 -17.79 -29.42 -31.42
C ALA A 334 -16.26 -29.45 -31.21
N ALA A 335 -15.74 -28.62 -30.31
CA ALA A 335 -14.32 -28.59 -29.97
C ALA A 335 -13.83 -29.93 -29.36
N MET A 336 -14.62 -30.55 -28.47
CA MET A 336 -14.30 -31.88 -27.92
C MET A 336 -14.19 -32.94 -29.02
N LYS A 337 -15.08 -32.90 -30.00
CA LYS A 337 -15.08 -33.85 -31.12
C LYS A 337 -13.89 -33.63 -32.04
N GLU A 338 -13.54 -32.38 -32.34
CA GLU A 338 -12.36 -32.01 -33.14
C GLU A 338 -11.05 -32.46 -32.46
N ALA A 339 -10.98 -32.34 -31.14
CA ALA A 339 -9.88 -32.87 -30.32
C ALA A 339 -9.84 -34.42 -30.22
N GLY A 340 -10.77 -35.12 -30.86
CA GLY A 340 -10.84 -36.58 -30.93
C GLY A 340 -11.43 -37.27 -29.69
N LEU A 341 -12.16 -36.53 -28.85
CA LEU A 341 -12.89 -37.09 -27.71
C LEU A 341 -14.27 -37.55 -28.15
N ARG A 342 -14.71 -38.69 -27.62
CA ARG A 342 -16.08 -39.15 -27.76
C ARG A 342 -16.95 -38.43 -26.74
N LEU A 343 -17.97 -37.74 -27.23
CA LEU A 343 -18.89 -36.98 -26.39
C LEU A 343 -19.59 -37.87 -25.36
N PRO A 344 -19.64 -37.44 -24.07
CA PRO A 344 -20.45 -38.09 -23.06
C PRO A 344 -21.94 -37.85 -23.33
N ASN A 345 -22.82 -38.63 -22.68
CA ASN A 345 -24.27 -38.43 -22.77
C ASN A 345 -24.71 -37.06 -22.23
N GLU A 346 -23.93 -36.51 -21.31
CA GLU A 346 -24.15 -35.20 -20.69
C GLU A 346 -22.79 -34.54 -20.47
N ILE A 347 -22.65 -33.28 -20.90
CA ILE A 347 -21.46 -32.46 -20.66
C ILE A 347 -21.70 -31.67 -19.38
N LYS A 348 -20.86 -31.91 -18.38
CA LYS A 348 -20.97 -31.27 -17.06
C LYS A 348 -20.16 -29.97 -17.04
N ALA A 349 -20.85 -28.86 -16.76
CA ALA A 349 -20.27 -27.52 -16.65
C ALA A 349 -19.99 -27.10 -15.19
N ASP A 350 -19.49 -28.05 -14.37
CA ASP A 350 -19.30 -27.88 -12.93
C ASP A 350 -17.90 -27.40 -12.52
N GLY A 351 -17.03 -27.15 -13.51
CA GLY A 351 -15.63 -26.77 -13.32
C GLY A 351 -14.71 -27.90 -12.87
N GLU A 352 -15.18 -29.14 -12.86
CA GLU A 352 -14.40 -30.32 -12.50
C GLU A 352 -13.91 -31.07 -13.75
N TRP A 353 -12.87 -31.89 -13.57
CA TRP A 353 -12.35 -32.73 -14.64
C TRP A 353 -13.18 -33.99 -14.80
N HIS A 354 -13.74 -34.18 -15.99
CA HIS A 354 -14.51 -35.37 -16.38
C HIS A 354 -13.74 -36.20 -17.39
N ASN A 355 -13.50 -37.47 -17.09
CA ASN A 355 -12.84 -38.39 -18.02
C ASN A 355 -13.83 -38.87 -19.09
N VAL A 356 -13.37 -38.95 -20.33
CA VAL A 356 -14.13 -39.44 -21.48
C VAL A 356 -13.29 -40.37 -22.35
N ARG A 357 -13.97 -41.10 -23.24
CA ARG A 357 -13.31 -41.95 -24.24
C ARG A 357 -12.72 -41.09 -25.35
N VAL A 358 -11.71 -41.60 -26.05
CA VAL A 358 -11.26 -41.08 -27.34
C VAL A 358 -11.81 -41.99 -28.45
N GLU A 359 -12.05 -41.47 -29.65
CA GLU A 359 -12.72 -42.24 -30.71
C GLU A 359 -11.99 -43.55 -31.08
N THR A 360 -10.66 -43.53 -31.01
CA THR A 360 -9.79 -44.62 -31.46
C THR A 360 -9.54 -45.71 -30.41
N LYS A 361 -10.02 -45.58 -29.16
CA LYS A 361 -9.73 -46.54 -28.08
C LYS A 361 -10.91 -46.68 -27.09
N LYS A 362 -11.24 -47.91 -26.71
CA LYS A 362 -12.39 -48.22 -25.81
C LYS A 362 -12.21 -47.83 -24.34
N ALA A 363 -11.04 -47.33 -23.93
CA ALA A 363 -10.73 -47.01 -22.53
C ALA A 363 -11.36 -45.67 -22.10
N ASN A 364 -12.05 -45.66 -20.94
CA ASN A 364 -12.82 -44.51 -20.44
C ASN A 364 -11.96 -43.34 -19.90
N ASN A 365 -10.64 -43.49 -19.85
CA ASN A 365 -9.71 -42.53 -19.23
C ASN A 365 -8.70 -41.92 -20.21
N ALA A 366 -8.87 -42.18 -21.52
CA ALA A 366 -7.96 -41.74 -22.57
C ALA A 366 -8.15 -40.27 -22.98
N GLY A 367 -9.29 -39.66 -22.61
CA GLY A 367 -9.54 -38.22 -22.76
C GLY A 367 -10.12 -37.63 -21.47
N ALA A 368 -10.04 -36.32 -21.31
CA ALA A 368 -10.65 -35.59 -20.21
C ALA A 368 -11.04 -34.17 -20.64
N TYR A 369 -12.07 -33.61 -20.01
CA TYR A 369 -12.47 -32.23 -20.21
C TYR A 369 -12.83 -31.57 -18.87
N MET A 370 -12.82 -30.23 -18.85
CA MET A 370 -13.32 -29.40 -17.77
C MET A 370 -14.06 -28.22 -18.40
N LEU A 371 -15.24 -27.87 -17.91
CA LEU A 371 -16.04 -26.76 -18.44
C LEU A 371 -16.61 -25.92 -17.30
N VAL A 372 -16.46 -24.59 -17.41
CA VAL A 372 -17.01 -23.59 -16.48
C VAL A 372 -17.86 -22.60 -17.29
N ILE A 373 -19.18 -22.62 -17.10
CA ILE A 373 -20.11 -21.68 -17.74
C ILE A 373 -20.44 -20.48 -16.83
N ASP A 374 -20.13 -20.59 -15.54
CA ASP A 374 -20.51 -19.63 -14.51
C ASP A 374 -19.63 -18.37 -14.40
N ASN A 375 -18.94 -17.96 -15.47
CA ASN A 375 -18.20 -16.70 -15.52
C ASN A 375 -18.92 -15.72 -16.45
N VAL A 376 -19.50 -14.66 -15.88
CA VAL A 376 -20.35 -13.62 -16.52
C VAL A 376 -19.73 -12.91 -17.72
N LEU A 377 -18.46 -13.18 -18.05
CA LEU A 377 -17.78 -12.53 -19.17
C LEU A 377 -17.39 -13.51 -20.29
N THR A 378 -17.04 -14.76 -19.96
CA THR A 378 -16.55 -15.76 -20.92
C THR A 378 -16.61 -17.19 -20.35
N PRO A 379 -17.49 -18.10 -20.83
CA PRO A 379 -17.38 -19.54 -20.60
C PRO A 379 -16.00 -20.04 -21.06
N TYR A 380 -15.43 -20.90 -20.22
CA TYR A 380 -14.07 -21.39 -20.40
C TYR A 380 -14.05 -22.90 -20.20
N GLY A 381 -13.27 -23.59 -21.03
CA GLY A 381 -13.10 -25.03 -20.97
C GLY A 381 -11.66 -25.45 -21.25
N ARG A 382 -11.35 -26.68 -20.83
CA ARG A 382 -10.09 -27.36 -21.17
C ARG A 382 -10.41 -28.73 -21.72
N ILE A 383 -9.70 -29.12 -22.77
CA ILE A 383 -9.83 -30.41 -23.43
C ILE A 383 -8.46 -31.08 -23.45
N SER A 384 -8.41 -32.35 -23.07
CA SER A 384 -7.19 -33.14 -23.08
C SER A 384 -7.43 -34.50 -23.72
N ASN A 385 -6.66 -34.79 -24.77
CA ASN A 385 -6.55 -36.12 -25.36
C ASN A 385 -5.22 -36.73 -24.91
N LYS A 386 -5.28 -37.65 -23.95
CA LYS A 386 -4.08 -38.24 -23.33
C LYS A 386 -3.40 -39.27 -24.24
N LEU A 387 -4.04 -39.66 -25.35
CA LEU A 387 -3.48 -40.59 -26.33
C LEU A 387 -2.64 -39.88 -27.39
N SER A 388 -3.09 -38.73 -27.88
CA SER A 388 -2.32 -37.88 -28.81
C SER A 388 -1.38 -36.90 -28.09
N GLY A 389 -1.56 -36.70 -26.78
CA GLY A 389 -0.87 -35.68 -26.00
C GLY A 389 -1.46 -34.27 -26.15
N LEU A 390 -2.52 -34.11 -26.96
CA LEU A 390 -3.17 -32.82 -27.19
C LEU A 390 -3.76 -32.26 -25.90
N ARG A 391 -3.48 -30.99 -25.66
CA ARG A 391 -4.12 -30.17 -24.62
C ARG A 391 -4.54 -28.87 -25.27
N GLU A 392 -5.82 -28.56 -25.16
CA GLU A 392 -6.44 -27.41 -25.79
C GLU A 392 -7.22 -26.62 -24.74
N GLU A 393 -7.02 -25.30 -24.75
CA GLU A 393 -7.83 -24.38 -23.96
C GLU A 393 -8.92 -23.82 -24.87
N TRP A 394 -10.15 -23.85 -24.38
CA TRP A 394 -11.33 -23.45 -25.12
C TRP A 394 -11.99 -22.25 -24.45
N ILE A 395 -12.36 -21.26 -25.27
CA ILE A 395 -13.05 -20.05 -24.85
C ILE A 395 -14.26 -19.87 -25.77
N TYR A 396 -15.43 -19.57 -25.20
CA TYR A 396 -16.62 -19.31 -26.02
C TYR A 396 -16.53 -17.94 -26.71
N GLU A 397 -16.54 -17.93 -28.05
CA GLU A 397 -16.36 -16.73 -28.88
C GLU A 397 -17.67 -16.01 -29.25
N GLY A 398 -18.83 -16.47 -28.79
CA GLY A 398 -20.13 -15.85 -29.08
C GLY A 398 -20.48 -14.63 -28.21
N ASN A 399 -21.51 -13.86 -28.62
CA ASN A 399 -21.97 -12.65 -27.90
C ASN A 399 -22.69 -13.00 -26.58
N LEU A 400 -22.03 -12.79 -25.44
CA LEU A 400 -22.58 -13.03 -24.08
C LEU A 400 -23.12 -11.76 -23.40
N LEU A 401 -22.74 -10.59 -23.89
CA LEU A 401 -23.15 -9.26 -23.41
C LEU A 401 -23.32 -8.35 -24.61
N THR A 402 -24.20 -7.35 -24.54
CA THR A 402 -24.25 -6.36 -25.62
C THR A 402 -22.96 -5.51 -25.62
N PRO A 403 -22.52 -4.97 -26.77
CA PRO A 403 -21.35 -4.08 -26.85
C PRO A 403 -21.39 -2.92 -25.85
N GLU A 404 -22.58 -2.40 -25.56
CA GLU A 404 -22.82 -1.30 -24.61
C GLU A 404 -22.58 -1.72 -23.16
N GLN A 405 -22.92 -2.96 -22.79
CA GLN A 405 -22.70 -3.49 -21.45
C GLN A 405 -21.21 -3.76 -21.19
N ARG A 406 -20.48 -4.30 -22.16
CA ARG A 406 -19.01 -4.47 -22.09
C ARG A 406 -18.30 -3.13 -21.95
N LYS A 407 -18.70 -2.14 -22.75
CA LYS A 407 -18.16 -0.78 -22.70
C LYS A 407 -18.34 -0.15 -21.32
N ARG A 408 -19.54 -0.25 -20.72
CA ARG A 408 -19.82 0.29 -19.38
C ARG A 408 -18.96 -0.34 -18.28
N ILE A 409 -18.73 -1.65 -18.32
CA ILE A 409 -17.92 -2.34 -17.30
C ILE A 409 -16.44 -1.96 -17.43
N MET A 410 -15.91 -1.89 -18.66
CA MET A 410 -14.52 -1.45 -18.89
C MET A 410 -14.32 0.02 -18.52
N GLU A 411 -15.28 0.90 -18.84
CA GLU A 411 -15.25 2.30 -18.43
C GLU A 411 -15.27 2.44 -16.90
N GLN A 412 -16.07 1.62 -16.20
CA GLN A 412 -16.07 1.59 -14.74
C GLN A 412 -14.76 1.05 -14.15
N ALA A 413 -14.16 0.02 -14.73
CA ALA A 413 -12.88 -0.53 -14.28
C ALA A 413 -11.76 0.49 -14.48
N ARG A 414 -11.70 1.13 -15.66
CA ARG A 414 -10.77 2.19 -15.98
C ARG A 414 -10.94 3.40 -15.05
N ALA A 415 -12.18 3.83 -14.80
CA ALA A 415 -12.45 4.93 -13.88
C ALA A 415 -12.02 4.59 -12.43
N ARG A 416 -12.16 3.33 -11.97
CA ARG A 416 -11.66 2.88 -10.66
C ARG A 416 -10.14 2.93 -10.59
N GLU A 417 -9.47 2.45 -11.62
CA GLU A 417 -8.00 2.47 -11.70
C GLU A 417 -7.48 3.91 -11.74
N GLU A 418 -8.08 4.78 -12.55
CA GLU A 418 -7.72 6.20 -12.63
C GLU A 418 -7.93 6.92 -11.30
N LEU A 419 -9.04 6.67 -10.59
CA LEU A 419 -9.30 7.25 -9.28
C LEU A 419 -8.30 6.77 -8.23
N ALA A 420 -8.04 5.45 -8.16
CA ALA A 420 -7.09 4.87 -7.21
C ALA A 420 -5.65 5.38 -7.45
N GLN A 421 -5.24 5.48 -8.72
CA GLN A 421 -3.94 6.06 -9.08
C GLN A 421 -3.84 7.52 -8.67
N LYS A 422 -4.91 8.30 -8.87
CA LYS A 422 -4.96 9.70 -8.45
C LYS A 422 -4.85 9.85 -6.93
N GLU A 423 -5.64 9.08 -6.17
CA GLU A 423 -5.57 9.08 -4.70
C GLU A 423 -4.18 8.69 -4.19
N GLN A 424 -3.58 7.65 -4.77
CA GLN A 424 -2.23 7.23 -4.44
C GLN A 424 -1.21 8.34 -4.72
N ARG A 425 -1.33 9.02 -5.87
CA ARG A 425 -0.45 10.14 -6.23
C ARG A 425 -0.59 11.31 -5.27
N GLU A 426 -1.82 11.68 -4.88
CA GLU A 426 -2.06 12.75 -3.90
C GLU A 426 -1.44 12.42 -2.52
N VAL A 427 -1.48 11.15 -2.11
CA VAL A 427 -0.80 10.70 -0.88
C VAL A 427 0.72 10.84 -1.04
N GLN A 428 1.27 10.37 -2.16
CA GLN A 428 2.71 10.44 -2.43
C GLN A 428 3.22 11.89 -2.50
N ASP A 429 2.48 12.79 -3.13
CA ASP A 429 2.83 14.22 -3.23
C ASP A 429 2.84 14.88 -1.84
N ARG A 430 1.89 14.53 -0.96
CA ARG A 430 1.89 15.01 0.43
C ARG A 430 3.09 14.47 1.21
N VAL A 431 3.40 13.19 1.06
CA VAL A 431 4.53 12.58 1.77
C VAL A 431 5.87 13.10 1.24
N ALA A 432 5.96 13.48 -0.04
CA ALA A 432 7.14 14.14 -0.59
C ALA A 432 7.46 15.48 0.11
N GLN A 433 6.43 16.29 0.40
CA GLN A 433 6.61 17.52 1.18
C GLN A 433 7.16 17.23 2.58
N VAL A 434 6.66 16.18 3.24
CA VAL A 434 7.18 15.73 4.54
C VAL A 434 8.62 15.21 4.41
N ALA A 435 8.96 14.53 3.32
CA ALA A 435 10.31 14.03 3.06
C ALA A 435 11.31 15.19 2.94
N GLU A 436 10.98 16.23 2.19
CA GLU A 436 11.78 17.46 2.10
C GLU A 436 11.92 18.16 3.46
N GLU A 437 10.82 18.28 4.20
CA GLU A 437 10.83 18.87 5.55
C GLU A 437 11.77 18.10 6.48
N VAL A 438 11.59 16.78 6.61
CA VAL A 438 12.42 15.92 7.46
C VAL A 438 13.88 15.97 7.04
N PHE A 439 14.16 15.95 5.74
CA PHE A 439 15.53 16.09 5.23
C PHE A 439 16.13 17.43 5.63
N SER A 440 15.38 18.53 5.47
CA SER A 440 15.83 19.88 5.81
C SER A 440 16.14 20.08 7.31
N GLN A 441 15.45 19.35 8.19
CA GLN A 441 15.70 19.33 9.64
C GLN A 441 16.96 18.54 10.02
N GLY A 442 17.40 17.61 9.18
CA GLY A 442 18.65 16.88 9.37
C GLY A 442 19.86 17.81 9.22
N ILE A 443 20.92 17.52 9.96
CA ILE A 443 22.23 18.16 9.78
C ILE A 443 23.05 17.36 8.77
N ASP A 444 24.07 17.95 8.17
CA ASP A 444 24.98 17.22 7.30
C ASP A 444 25.58 16.01 8.03
N ALA A 445 25.57 14.87 7.35
CA ALA A 445 26.04 13.63 7.94
C ALA A 445 27.55 13.68 8.13
N ALA A 446 28.00 13.37 9.35
CA ALA A 446 29.42 13.29 9.69
C ALA A 446 29.62 12.24 10.78
N GLY A 447 30.60 11.35 10.59
CA GLY A 447 30.97 10.33 11.58
C GLY A 447 29.88 9.30 11.89
N HIS A 448 28.89 9.12 11.00
CA HIS A 448 27.79 8.20 11.24
C HIS A 448 28.27 6.73 11.22
N GLY A 449 27.94 5.95 12.25
CA GLY A 449 28.50 4.61 12.46
C GLY A 449 28.26 3.61 11.32
N TYR A 450 27.15 3.73 10.57
CA TYR A 450 26.92 2.91 9.38
C TYR A 450 27.91 3.27 8.26
N ALA A 451 28.10 4.57 8.01
CA ALA A 451 28.97 5.04 6.94
C ALA A 451 30.42 4.65 7.22
N ASN A 452 30.88 4.84 8.46
CA ASN A 452 32.22 4.42 8.89
C ASN A 452 32.43 2.91 8.74
N ARG A 453 31.46 2.08 9.14
CA ARG A 453 31.58 0.62 9.05
C ARG A 453 31.59 0.13 7.60
N LYS A 454 30.78 0.74 6.74
CA LYS A 454 30.73 0.38 5.32
C LYS A 454 31.82 1.06 4.48
N GLY A 455 32.52 2.04 5.06
CA GLY A 455 33.53 2.83 4.36
C GLY A 455 32.95 3.65 3.21
N VAL A 456 31.73 4.17 3.37
CA VAL A 456 31.01 4.91 2.33
C VAL A 456 31.00 6.41 2.62
N SER A 457 30.99 7.24 1.57
CA SER A 457 30.83 8.69 1.73
C SER A 457 29.46 9.03 2.34
N VAL A 458 29.40 10.23 2.92
CA VAL A 458 28.20 10.86 3.45
C VAL A 458 27.86 12.15 2.70
N ASP A 459 28.54 12.42 1.58
CA ASP A 459 28.31 13.61 0.76
C ASP A 459 26.87 13.63 0.25
N GLY A 460 26.20 14.77 0.46
CA GLY A 460 24.78 14.94 0.12
C GLY A 460 23.82 14.16 1.01
N LEU A 461 24.31 13.47 2.05
CA LEU A 461 23.48 12.80 3.04
C LEU A 461 23.33 13.66 4.29
N ARG A 462 22.24 13.42 5.02
CA ARG A 462 21.98 14.09 6.30
C ARG A 462 21.84 13.09 7.43
N GLN A 463 21.97 13.54 8.66
CA GLN A 463 21.71 12.74 9.84
C GLN A 463 20.76 13.44 10.79
N ILE A 464 19.93 12.65 11.46
CA ILE A 464 18.88 13.16 12.34
C ILE A 464 18.64 12.20 13.51
N SER A 465 18.17 12.73 14.64
CA SER A 465 17.82 11.90 15.79
C SER A 465 16.54 11.10 15.54
N GLY A 466 16.49 9.88 16.06
CA GLY A 466 15.27 9.06 16.03
C GLY A 466 14.11 9.75 16.75
N LYS A 467 14.37 10.55 17.79
CA LYS A 467 13.34 11.34 18.47
C LYS A 467 12.65 12.35 17.54
N ALA A 468 13.38 12.96 16.61
CA ALA A 468 12.79 13.85 15.61
C ALA A 468 12.00 13.05 14.56
N LEU A 469 12.56 11.95 14.04
CA LEU A 469 11.85 11.08 13.08
C LEU A 469 10.51 10.56 13.63
N LEU A 470 10.44 10.25 14.94
CA LEU A 470 9.23 9.78 15.59
C LEU A 470 8.09 10.82 15.67
N GLN A 471 8.35 12.09 15.35
CA GLN A 471 7.32 13.13 15.21
C GLN A 471 6.54 13.01 13.89
N HIS A 472 7.06 12.24 12.93
CA HIS A 472 6.45 12.04 11.62
C HIS A 472 5.81 10.65 11.52
N LYS A 473 4.50 10.62 11.32
CA LYS A 473 3.70 9.38 11.25
C LYS A 473 4.10 8.46 10.10
N GLU A 474 4.82 8.99 9.11
CA GLU A 474 5.34 8.30 7.94
C GLU A 474 6.40 7.26 8.31
N PHE A 475 7.04 7.37 9.48
CA PHE A 475 7.97 6.35 9.99
C PHE A 475 7.29 5.26 10.84
N TYR A 476 5.96 5.20 10.85
CA TYR A 476 5.19 4.17 11.53
C TYR A 476 4.49 3.27 10.50
N GLY A 477 4.49 1.96 10.74
CA GLY A 477 3.74 0.97 9.98
C GLY A 477 2.22 1.13 10.15
N GLU A 478 1.44 0.45 9.32
CA GLU A 478 -0.03 0.48 9.37
C GLU A 478 -0.61 0.07 10.72
N ASN A 479 0.06 -0.84 11.42
CA ASN A 479 -0.27 -1.28 12.78
C ASN A 479 0.17 -0.30 13.88
N GLY A 480 0.65 0.89 13.52
CA GLY A 480 1.14 1.91 14.46
C GLY A 480 2.50 1.58 15.08
N ARG A 481 3.17 0.48 14.70
CA ARG A 481 4.50 0.13 15.21
C ARG A 481 5.59 0.76 14.35
N THR A 482 6.73 1.09 14.94
CA THR A 482 7.89 1.62 14.24
C THR A 482 9.17 0.87 14.61
N VAL A 483 10.07 0.76 13.64
CA VAL A 483 11.44 0.26 13.84
C VAL A 483 12.40 1.38 14.29
N ILE A 484 11.96 2.64 14.23
CA ILE A 484 12.74 3.78 14.69
C ILE A 484 12.84 3.77 16.22
N ARG A 485 14.01 4.13 16.74
CA ARG A 485 14.32 4.17 18.18
C ARG A 485 14.77 5.59 18.56
N ALA A 486 14.12 6.16 19.57
CA ALA A 486 14.31 7.56 19.95
C ALA A 486 15.77 7.90 20.33
N ASN A 487 16.49 6.94 20.89
CA ASN A 487 17.86 7.08 21.39
C ASN A 487 18.94 6.79 20.33
N GLN A 488 18.57 6.61 19.05
CA GLN A 488 19.52 6.38 17.96
C GLN A 488 19.62 7.59 17.03
N MET A 489 20.75 7.68 16.34
CA MET A 489 20.93 8.55 15.19
C MET A 489 20.69 7.78 13.90
N TYR A 490 20.08 8.44 12.92
CA TYR A 490 19.77 7.88 11.63
C TYR A 490 20.42 8.69 10.52
N LEU A 491 21.07 8.00 9.59
CA LEU A 491 21.51 8.55 8.32
C LEU A 491 20.32 8.58 7.35
N LEU A 492 20.07 9.71 6.73
CA LEU A 492 19.04 9.94 5.74
C LEU A 492 19.65 9.93 4.35
N VAL A 493 19.22 8.98 3.54
CA VAL A 493 19.50 8.94 2.10
C VAL A 493 18.25 9.43 1.37
N PRO A 494 18.32 10.53 0.61
CA PRO A 494 17.17 11.03 -0.12
C PRO A 494 16.89 10.19 -1.37
N LEU A 495 15.61 9.92 -1.62
CA LEU A 495 15.14 9.30 -2.85
C LEU A 495 14.55 10.40 -3.72
N GLN A 496 15.20 10.65 -4.85
CA GLN A 496 14.86 11.72 -5.78
C GLN A 496 14.27 11.18 -7.09
N ASN A 497 13.42 11.99 -7.74
CA ASN A 497 13.05 11.75 -9.13
C ASN A 497 14.11 12.31 -10.10
N GLU A 498 13.86 12.17 -11.40
CA GLU A 498 14.70 12.67 -12.49
C GLU A 498 14.94 14.19 -12.44
N GLU A 499 13.99 14.96 -11.88
CA GLU A 499 14.12 16.40 -11.65
C GLU A 499 14.92 16.77 -10.39
N GLY A 500 15.31 15.79 -9.56
CA GLY A 500 16.05 16.02 -8.31
C GLY A 500 15.19 16.37 -7.09
N GLN A 501 13.87 16.26 -7.19
CA GLN A 501 12.94 16.50 -6.07
C GLN A 501 12.95 15.32 -5.11
N ILE A 502 13.03 15.58 -3.80
CA ILE A 502 13.01 14.53 -2.78
C ILE A 502 11.56 14.06 -2.59
N ARG A 503 11.31 12.78 -2.83
CA ARG A 503 9.96 12.19 -2.79
C ARG A 503 9.82 11.13 -1.71
N ASN A 504 10.93 10.67 -1.13
CA ASN A 504 10.99 9.72 -0.04
C ASN A 504 12.38 9.80 0.64
N LEU A 505 12.50 9.21 1.83
CA LEU A 505 13.75 9.08 2.57
C LEU A 505 13.98 7.63 3.00
N GLN A 506 15.23 7.17 2.91
CA GLN A 506 15.68 5.98 3.62
C GLN A 506 16.43 6.39 4.89
N ALA A 507 15.89 6.04 6.04
CA ALA A 507 16.53 6.22 7.34
C ALA A 507 17.29 4.95 7.73
N ILE A 508 18.59 5.07 7.95
CA ILE A 508 19.50 3.96 8.29
C ILE A 508 20.05 4.16 9.70
N SER A 509 19.82 3.21 10.60
CA SER A 509 20.34 3.28 11.99
C SER A 509 21.87 3.26 12.02
N THR A 510 22.45 3.74 13.12
CA THR A 510 23.92 3.75 13.34
C THR A 510 24.57 2.37 13.19
N ASP A 511 23.86 1.30 13.54
CA ASP A 511 24.32 -0.08 13.36
C ASP A 511 24.00 -0.67 11.97
N GLY A 512 23.29 0.05 11.11
CA GLY A 512 22.89 -0.39 9.78
C GLY A 512 21.83 -1.51 9.76
N LYS A 513 21.38 -2.00 10.92
CA LYS A 513 20.42 -3.11 11.02
C LYS A 513 19.01 -2.67 10.66
N THR A 514 18.68 -1.41 10.92
CA THR A 514 17.38 -0.83 10.57
C THR A 514 17.55 0.07 9.34
N LYS A 515 16.84 -0.26 8.26
CA LYS A 515 16.66 0.59 7.09
C LYS A 515 15.17 0.78 6.87
N SER A 516 14.66 1.99 7.06
CA SER A 516 13.23 2.29 6.98
C SER A 516 12.96 3.34 5.91
N PHE A 517 11.95 3.09 5.07
CA PHE A 517 11.40 4.10 4.17
C PHE A 517 10.19 4.79 4.79
N MET A 518 9.78 5.92 4.23
CA MET A 518 8.55 6.60 4.63
C MET A 518 7.32 5.87 4.07
N ARG A 519 6.34 5.56 4.93
CA ARG A 519 5.06 4.94 4.55
C ARG A 519 4.24 5.90 3.69
N GLY A 520 3.68 5.38 2.60
CA GLY A 520 2.85 6.15 1.67
C GLY A 520 3.65 7.04 0.72
N ALA A 521 4.98 7.10 0.86
CA ALA A 521 5.85 7.78 -0.07
C ALA A 521 5.95 7.02 -1.39
N GLN A 522 6.29 7.74 -2.46
CA GLN A 522 6.68 7.12 -3.71
C GLN A 522 8.00 6.36 -3.50
N LYS A 523 8.18 5.22 -4.15
CA LYS A 523 9.44 4.49 -4.16
C LYS A 523 9.82 4.08 -5.58
N ALA A 524 8.84 3.53 -6.30
CA ALA A 524 8.96 3.18 -7.70
C ALA A 524 9.48 4.37 -8.53
N GLY A 525 10.62 4.16 -9.19
CA GLY A 525 11.28 5.10 -10.09
C GLY A 525 12.12 6.16 -9.40
N LEU A 526 12.24 6.18 -8.07
CA LEU A 526 13.13 7.12 -7.37
C LEU A 526 14.55 6.55 -7.25
N MET A 527 15.52 7.44 -7.20
CA MET A 527 16.94 7.10 -7.15
C MET A 527 17.77 8.07 -6.31
N PHE A 528 19.04 7.74 -6.12
CA PHE A 528 20.06 8.65 -5.61
C PHE A 528 21.24 8.64 -6.58
N VAL A 529 21.84 9.79 -6.86
CA VAL A 529 22.93 9.91 -7.83
C VAL A 529 24.25 10.13 -7.12
N LEU A 530 25.25 9.33 -7.47
CA LEU A 530 26.65 9.46 -7.07
C LEU A 530 27.47 9.95 -8.28
N GLY A 531 28.40 10.86 -8.03
CA GLY A 531 29.19 11.50 -9.09
C GLY A 531 28.51 12.71 -9.76
N ALA A 532 27.29 13.06 -9.35
CA ALA A 532 26.60 14.29 -9.74
C ALA A 532 25.58 14.70 -8.66
N PRO A 533 25.19 16.00 -8.56
CA PRO A 533 24.24 16.46 -7.54
C PRO A 533 22.83 15.85 -7.65
N ASN A 534 22.40 15.52 -8.87
CA ASN A 534 21.13 14.88 -9.19
C ASN A 534 21.19 14.33 -10.62
N PHE A 535 20.10 13.70 -11.06
CA PHE A 535 20.04 13.09 -12.39
C PHE A 535 20.01 14.10 -13.53
N ALA A 536 19.35 15.24 -13.36
CA ALA A 536 19.37 16.31 -14.36
C ALA A 536 20.80 16.81 -14.64
N ALA A 537 21.64 16.95 -13.61
CA ALA A 537 23.05 17.30 -13.76
C ALA A 537 23.86 16.17 -14.42
N LEU A 538 23.58 14.91 -14.08
CA LEU A 538 24.19 13.75 -14.74
C LEU A 538 23.83 13.68 -16.22
N GLN A 539 22.58 13.95 -16.58
CA GLN A 539 22.15 13.96 -17.97
C GLN A 539 22.95 14.98 -18.81
N GLN A 540 23.29 16.13 -18.21
CA GLN A 540 24.05 17.20 -18.86
C GLN A 540 25.56 16.94 -18.93
N SER A 541 26.10 16.02 -18.14
CA SER A 541 27.55 15.74 -18.14
C SER A 541 28.03 15.00 -19.38
N GLY A 542 27.11 14.43 -20.18
CA GLY A 542 27.43 13.73 -21.43
C GLY A 542 28.30 12.49 -21.23
N CYS A 543 28.23 11.86 -20.05
CA CYS A 543 29.05 10.68 -19.76
C CYS A 543 28.73 9.52 -20.71
N SER A 544 29.79 8.89 -21.22
CA SER A 544 29.71 7.70 -22.08
C SER A 544 29.24 6.45 -21.34
N ILE A 545 29.29 6.46 -20.00
CA ILE A 545 28.82 5.38 -19.13
C ILE A 545 28.03 5.95 -17.95
N VAL A 546 26.91 5.31 -17.62
CA VAL A 546 26.13 5.52 -16.39
C VAL A 546 25.84 4.16 -15.78
N ALA A 547 26.25 3.97 -14.54
CA ALA A 547 26.02 2.73 -13.81
C ALA A 547 24.76 2.81 -12.95
N TYR A 548 24.15 1.65 -12.65
CA TYR A 548 22.98 1.50 -11.80
C TYR A 548 23.25 0.43 -10.75
N ALA A 549 22.96 0.68 -9.48
CA ALA A 549 23.18 -0.28 -8.40
C ALA A 549 21.99 -0.35 -7.45
N GLU A 550 21.75 -1.52 -6.84
CA GLU A 550 20.66 -1.71 -5.89
C GLU A 550 20.87 -0.93 -4.60
N GLY A 551 22.02 -1.09 -3.94
CA GLY A 551 22.30 -0.47 -2.66
C GLY A 551 23.14 0.80 -2.75
N TYR A 552 22.98 1.71 -1.79
CA TYR A 552 23.86 2.88 -1.68
C TYR A 552 25.34 2.49 -1.49
N ALA A 553 25.61 1.50 -0.62
CA ALA A 553 26.99 1.06 -0.37
C ALA A 553 27.61 0.38 -1.60
N THR A 554 26.85 -0.51 -2.24
CA THR A 554 27.20 -1.14 -3.51
C THR A 554 27.53 -0.09 -4.57
N GLY A 555 26.63 0.89 -4.75
CA GLY A 555 26.81 1.97 -5.71
C GLY A 555 28.04 2.84 -5.41
N PHE A 556 28.28 3.16 -4.13
CA PHE A 556 29.43 3.93 -3.71
C PHE A 556 30.75 3.22 -4.04
N ASP A 557 30.87 1.93 -3.71
CA ASP A 557 32.12 1.21 -3.93
C ASP A 557 32.44 1.04 -5.42
N PHE A 558 31.42 0.77 -6.23
CA PHE A 558 31.57 0.75 -7.69
C PHE A 558 31.99 2.13 -8.23
N HIS A 559 31.32 3.21 -7.80
CA HIS A 559 31.67 4.57 -8.21
C HIS A 559 33.09 4.95 -7.80
N GLN A 560 33.52 4.59 -6.59
CA GLN A 560 34.88 4.87 -6.13
C GLN A 560 35.94 4.12 -6.94
N ALA A 561 35.66 2.88 -7.33
CA ALA A 561 36.58 2.06 -8.12
C ALA A 561 36.76 2.60 -9.54
N CYS A 562 35.66 2.92 -10.25
CA CYS A 562 35.71 3.24 -11.67
C CYS A 562 35.42 4.70 -12.03
N ARG A 563 34.96 5.53 -11.08
CA ARG A 563 34.55 6.94 -11.26
C ARG A 563 33.39 7.19 -12.23
N ALA A 564 32.76 6.12 -12.75
CA ALA A 564 31.53 6.25 -13.53
C ALA A 564 30.40 6.79 -12.64
N PRO A 565 29.60 7.76 -13.11
CA PRO A 565 28.42 8.18 -12.37
C PRO A 565 27.47 7.02 -12.12
N MET A 566 26.85 7.02 -10.94
CA MET A 566 26.10 5.89 -10.44
C MET A 566 24.71 6.30 -9.98
N VAL A 567 23.69 5.57 -10.43
CA VAL A 567 22.29 5.73 -10.05
C VAL A 567 21.91 4.60 -9.11
N VAL A 568 21.73 4.91 -7.83
CA VAL A 568 21.30 3.96 -6.80
C VAL A 568 19.79 3.80 -6.84
N THR A 569 19.31 2.56 -6.96
CA THR A 569 17.90 2.20 -7.13
C THR A 569 17.22 1.73 -5.84
N PHE A 570 17.96 1.59 -4.74
CA PHE A 570 17.55 1.15 -3.40
C PHE A 570 17.17 -0.33 -3.24
N ASP A 571 16.72 -1.02 -4.29
CA ASP A 571 16.53 -2.47 -4.35
C ASP A 571 16.33 -2.98 -5.78
N ALA A 572 16.54 -4.28 -5.99
CA ALA A 572 16.25 -5.02 -7.23
C ALA A 572 14.85 -4.72 -7.82
N GLY A 573 13.80 -4.65 -7.00
CA GLY A 573 12.43 -4.46 -7.47
C GLY A 573 12.17 -3.06 -8.03
N ASN A 574 12.97 -2.07 -7.66
CA ASN A 574 12.88 -0.70 -8.17
C ASN A 574 13.77 -0.45 -9.40
N MET A 575 14.74 -1.32 -9.68
CA MET A 575 15.71 -1.14 -10.77
C MET A 575 15.03 -0.94 -12.14
N GLU A 576 14.09 -1.82 -12.50
CA GLU A 576 13.34 -1.68 -13.76
C GLU A 576 12.64 -0.32 -13.86
N SER A 577 11.99 0.12 -12.78
CA SER A 577 11.24 1.38 -12.75
C SER A 577 12.16 2.60 -12.93
N VAL A 578 13.35 2.56 -12.34
CA VAL A 578 14.37 3.61 -12.49
C VAL A 578 14.92 3.59 -13.91
N VAL A 579 15.40 2.44 -14.40
CA VAL A 579 15.99 2.31 -15.73
C VAL A 579 15.01 2.74 -16.83
N LYS A 580 13.74 2.33 -16.76
CA LYS A 580 12.70 2.76 -17.72
C LYS A 580 12.49 4.27 -17.75
N ARG A 581 12.71 4.96 -16.62
CA ARG A 581 12.56 6.42 -16.51
C ARG A 581 13.82 7.16 -16.96
N THR A 582 14.99 6.68 -16.57
CA THR A 582 16.25 7.40 -16.75
C THR A 582 16.93 7.09 -18.08
N ALA A 583 16.91 5.84 -18.53
CA ALA A 583 17.64 5.44 -19.74
C ALA A 583 17.22 6.19 -21.02
N PRO A 584 15.91 6.48 -21.26
CA PRO A 584 15.49 7.28 -22.41
C PRO A 584 15.91 8.75 -22.36
N LEU A 585 16.27 9.26 -21.17
CA LEU A 585 16.69 10.64 -20.97
C LEU A 585 18.19 10.83 -21.19
N LEU A 586 18.97 9.75 -21.11
CA LEU A 586 20.40 9.76 -21.38
C LEU A 586 20.68 9.77 -22.90
N PRO A 587 21.84 10.27 -23.35
CA PRO A 587 22.28 10.11 -24.74
C PRO A 587 22.22 8.63 -25.17
N LYS A 588 21.85 8.38 -26.43
CA LYS A 588 21.70 7.00 -26.96
C LYS A 588 22.98 6.18 -26.81
N ASP A 589 24.11 6.83 -27.05
CA ASP A 589 25.44 6.21 -27.07
C ASP A 589 26.00 5.98 -25.66
N THR A 590 25.34 6.52 -24.61
CA THR A 590 25.68 6.23 -23.23
C THR A 590 25.40 4.75 -22.94
N LEU A 591 26.42 4.05 -22.43
CA LEU A 591 26.31 2.68 -21.93
C LEU A 591 25.66 2.68 -20.54
N LYS A 592 24.61 1.87 -20.36
CA LYS A 592 23.92 1.69 -19.08
C LYS A 592 24.43 0.41 -18.43
N ALA A 593 25.27 0.52 -17.41
CA ALA A 593 25.86 -0.62 -16.73
C ALA A 593 25.06 -0.98 -15.47
N LEU A 594 24.33 -2.09 -15.47
CA LEU A 594 23.55 -2.55 -14.32
C LEU A 594 24.44 -3.37 -13.38
N ALA A 595 25.03 -2.71 -12.37
CA ALA A 595 25.81 -3.32 -11.31
C ALA A 595 24.88 -3.96 -10.27
N ILE A 596 24.51 -5.21 -10.52
CA ILE A 596 23.57 -5.98 -9.70
C ILE A 596 24.26 -6.64 -8.51
N ASP A 597 23.50 -6.91 -7.45
CA ASP A 597 23.93 -7.83 -6.41
C ASP A 597 23.79 -9.28 -6.93
N ASN A 598 24.72 -10.15 -6.57
CA ASN A 598 24.72 -11.55 -6.98
C ASN A 598 24.17 -12.43 -5.84
N ASP A 599 22.85 -12.55 -5.77
CA ASP A 599 22.10 -13.34 -4.78
C ASP A 599 22.22 -14.87 -5.01
N GLN A 600 23.43 -15.35 -5.30
CA GLN A 600 23.71 -16.73 -5.73
C GLN A 600 23.35 -17.82 -4.70
N PHE A 601 23.13 -17.48 -3.43
CA PHE A 601 22.85 -18.43 -2.34
C PHE A 601 21.35 -18.68 -2.07
N TYR A 602 20.49 -18.41 -3.06
CA TYR A 602 19.04 -18.47 -2.88
C TYR A 602 18.51 -19.90 -2.66
N VAL A 603 19.17 -20.92 -3.20
CA VAL A 603 18.85 -22.34 -2.92
C VAL A 603 19.16 -22.66 -1.47
N GLU A 604 20.36 -22.30 -0.99
CA GLU A 604 20.80 -22.54 0.38
C GLU A 604 19.88 -21.81 1.39
N LYS A 605 19.40 -20.60 1.05
CA LYS A 605 18.36 -19.88 1.81
C LYS A 605 17.04 -20.65 1.85
N ALA A 606 16.59 -21.22 0.72
CA ALA A 606 15.39 -22.04 0.65
C ALA A 606 15.50 -23.32 1.50
N LEU A 607 16.63 -24.02 1.41
CA LEU A 607 16.92 -25.22 2.20
C LEU A 607 16.95 -24.92 3.70
N SER A 608 17.59 -23.81 4.10
CA SER A 608 17.61 -23.36 5.50
C SER A 608 16.20 -23.05 6.01
N HIS A 609 15.35 -22.42 5.18
CA HIS A 609 13.96 -22.13 5.51
C HIS A 609 13.14 -23.41 5.76
N ILE A 610 13.31 -24.43 4.92
CA ILE A 610 12.66 -25.74 5.09
C ILE A 610 13.16 -26.43 6.35
N ALA A 611 14.47 -26.44 6.59
CA ALA A 611 15.06 -27.06 7.78
C ALA A 611 14.53 -26.45 9.08
N GLU A 612 14.46 -25.11 9.14
CA GLU A 612 13.97 -24.36 10.30
C GLU A 612 12.51 -24.71 10.63
N HIS A 613 11.64 -24.69 9.62
CA HIS A 613 10.20 -24.79 9.81
C HIS A 613 9.71 -26.24 9.84
N VAL A 614 10.29 -27.11 9.01
CA VAL A 614 9.79 -28.46 8.77
C VAL A 614 10.69 -29.53 9.39
N GLY A 615 11.95 -29.20 9.67
CA GLY A 615 12.91 -30.12 10.30
C GLY A 615 13.53 -31.15 9.36
N VAL A 616 13.36 -31.00 8.05
CA VAL A 616 14.05 -31.84 7.05
C VAL A 616 15.53 -31.46 7.03
N ASN A 617 16.43 -32.42 6.94
CA ASN A 617 17.87 -32.17 6.98
C ASN A 617 18.45 -31.94 5.56
N PRO A 618 18.80 -30.70 5.19
CA PRO A 618 19.40 -30.43 3.88
C PRO A 618 20.89 -30.78 3.81
N PHE A 619 21.50 -31.23 4.91
CA PHE A 619 22.94 -31.52 5.03
C PHE A 619 23.26 -33.01 5.15
N SER A 620 22.30 -33.90 4.88
CA SER A 620 22.51 -35.35 4.94
C SER A 620 23.54 -35.85 3.93
N GLY A 621 23.84 -35.05 2.89
CA GLY A 621 24.68 -35.45 1.75
C GLY A 621 24.03 -36.55 0.90
N GLN A 622 22.80 -36.92 1.21
CA GLN A 622 22.01 -37.96 0.57
C GLN A 622 20.83 -37.25 -0.11
N GLY A 623 20.83 -37.13 -1.43
CA GLY A 623 19.78 -36.39 -2.12
C GLY A 623 20.13 -35.97 -3.54
N GLY A 624 19.13 -35.41 -4.23
CA GLY A 624 19.33 -34.82 -5.55
C GLY A 624 20.24 -33.59 -5.48
N GLU A 625 20.93 -33.31 -6.57
CA GLU A 625 21.70 -32.08 -6.73
C GLU A 625 21.01 -31.13 -7.71
N VAL A 626 21.17 -29.84 -7.46
CA VAL A 626 20.69 -28.79 -8.36
C VAL A 626 21.81 -27.85 -8.73
N THR A 627 21.84 -27.48 -10.00
CA THR A 627 22.83 -26.54 -10.52
C THR A 627 22.31 -25.12 -10.41
N VAL A 628 23.12 -24.18 -9.93
CA VAL A 628 22.83 -22.75 -9.97
C VAL A 628 23.88 -22.00 -10.77
N VAL A 629 23.47 -20.92 -11.44
CA VAL A 629 24.40 -19.97 -12.06
C VAL A 629 24.95 -19.04 -10.99
N SER A 630 26.27 -18.95 -10.89
CA SER A 630 26.97 -18.07 -9.94
C SER A 630 27.66 -16.87 -10.59
N ARG A 631 27.67 -16.75 -11.93
CA ARG A 631 28.22 -15.58 -12.65
C ARG A 631 27.31 -15.18 -13.81
N TYR A 632 27.09 -13.88 -13.96
CA TYR A 632 26.27 -13.26 -15.03
C TYR A 632 27.12 -12.26 -15.84
N GLY A 633 26.94 -12.20 -17.16
CA GLY A 633 27.61 -11.24 -18.07
C GLY A 633 27.62 -11.72 -19.54
N ASP A 634 27.80 -10.78 -20.48
CA ASP A 634 27.79 -11.02 -21.94
C ASP A 634 29.17 -11.38 -22.54
N CYS A 635 30.19 -11.61 -21.70
CA CYS A 635 31.52 -11.94 -22.17
C CYS A 635 31.64 -13.43 -22.56
N ALA A 636 32.45 -13.78 -23.57
CA ALA A 636 32.68 -15.19 -23.94
C ALA A 636 33.35 -16.02 -22.82
N LEU A 637 33.96 -15.37 -21.82
CA LEU A 637 34.48 -15.98 -20.58
C LEU A 637 33.41 -16.11 -19.46
N CYS A 638 32.19 -15.65 -19.73
CA CYS A 638 31.04 -15.60 -18.82
C CYS A 638 30.05 -16.74 -19.07
N GLU A 639 30.45 -17.79 -19.82
CA GLU A 639 29.75 -19.08 -19.84
C GLU A 639 29.64 -19.57 -18.38
N GLY A 640 28.49 -19.29 -17.76
CA GLY A 640 28.38 -19.03 -16.32
C GLY A 640 29.04 -20.09 -15.45
N ALA A 641 29.85 -19.64 -14.49
CA ALA A 641 30.28 -20.49 -13.39
C ALA A 641 29.04 -21.14 -12.77
N ARG A 642 29.05 -22.47 -12.70
CA ARG A 642 27.93 -23.28 -12.20
C ARG A 642 28.34 -23.89 -10.86
N ARG A 643 27.44 -23.83 -9.89
CA ARG A 643 27.62 -24.50 -8.60
C ARG A 643 26.60 -25.62 -8.49
N SER A 644 27.05 -26.81 -8.16
CA SER A 644 26.16 -27.90 -7.75
C SER A 644 25.85 -27.74 -6.27
N ILE A 645 24.56 -27.79 -5.92
CA ILE A 645 24.07 -27.67 -4.55
C ILE A 645 23.30 -28.94 -4.22
N SER A 646 23.74 -29.65 -3.19
CA SER A 646 22.99 -30.80 -2.67
C SER A 646 21.72 -30.32 -1.97
N LEU A 647 20.60 -30.98 -2.27
CA LEU A 647 19.33 -30.75 -1.57
C LEU A 647 19.24 -31.51 -0.25
N GLY A 648 20.16 -32.45 0.02
CA GLY A 648 20.04 -33.40 1.12
C GLY A 648 18.68 -34.12 1.07
N ASP A 649 18.03 -34.24 2.22
CA ASP A 649 16.75 -34.97 2.32
C ASP A 649 15.54 -34.21 1.73
N VAL A 650 15.75 -33.00 1.19
CA VAL A 650 14.68 -32.18 0.61
C VAL A 650 14.31 -32.70 -0.77
N GLN A 651 13.03 -33.04 -0.94
CA GLN A 651 12.46 -33.46 -2.23
C GLN A 651 11.86 -32.26 -2.97
N ALA A 652 12.33 -32.01 -4.20
CA ALA A 652 11.97 -30.85 -5.01
C ALA A 652 11.40 -31.24 -6.38
N ASP A 653 10.37 -32.09 -6.34
CA ASP A 653 9.63 -32.64 -7.48
C ASP A 653 8.29 -31.93 -7.75
N GLY A 654 7.95 -30.91 -6.95
CA GLY A 654 6.66 -30.21 -7.01
C GLY A 654 5.52 -30.97 -6.33
N GLU A 655 5.80 -32.03 -5.59
CA GLU A 655 4.80 -32.78 -4.80
C GLU A 655 4.86 -32.43 -3.30
N TRP A 656 3.83 -32.84 -2.56
CA TRP A 656 3.77 -32.64 -1.10
C TRP A 656 4.47 -33.79 -0.38
N HIS A 657 5.44 -33.43 0.45
CA HIS A 657 6.25 -34.35 1.25
C HIS A 657 6.04 -34.10 2.73
N LYS A 658 6.09 -35.18 3.52
CA LYS A 658 5.98 -35.11 4.97
C LYS A 658 7.36 -34.93 5.59
N GLY A 659 7.53 -33.89 6.40
CA GLY A 659 8.69 -33.72 7.25
C GLY A 659 8.34 -33.80 8.75
N PRO A 660 9.35 -33.74 9.63
CA PRO A 660 9.16 -33.95 11.06
C PRO A 660 8.16 -33.01 11.75
N LYS A 661 8.12 -31.74 11.33
CA LYS A 661 7.29 -30.70 11.96
C LYS A 661 6.10 -30.26 11.09
N GLY A 662 5.97 -30.75 9.86
CA GLY A 662 4.92 -30.35 8.93
C GLY A 662 5.13 -30.91 7.54
N ASN A 663 4.22 -30.57 6.62
CA ASN A 663 4.35 -30.96 5.21
C ASN A 663 4.97 -29.81 4.41
N TYR A 664 5.65 -30.14 3.33
CA TYR A 664 6.28 -29.15 2.46
C TYR A 664 6.16 -29.55 0.99
N ARG A 665 6.23 -28.58 0.10
CA ARG A 665 6.31 -28.76 -1.35
C ARG A 665 7.34 -27.80 -1.90
N VAL A 666 8.24 -28.29 -2.74
CA VAL A 666 9.24 -27.46 -3.42
C VAL A 666 9.10 -27.64 -4.92
N THR A 667 8.81 -26.54 -5.61
CA THR A 667 8.75 -26.48 -7.08
C THR A 667 9.97 -25.73 -7.59
N ILE A 668 10.70 -26.34 -8.52
CA ILE A 668 11.87 -25.73 -9.16
C ILE A 668 11.46 -25.17 -10.52
N GLU A 669 11.80 -23.91 -10.75
CA GLU A 669 11.79 -23.30 -12.08
C GLU A 669 13.23 -23.20 -12.58
N ARG A 670 13.46 -23.62 -13.82
CA ARG A 670 14.79 -23.61 -14.46
C ARG A 670 14.93 -22.44 -15.44
N GLU A 671 16.17 -22.06 -15.70
CA GLU A 671 16.50 -21.12 -16.77
C GLU A 671 16.11 -21.72 -18.13
N ALA A 672 15.72 -20.86 -19.08
CA ALA A 672 15.34 -21.33 -20.40
C ALA A 672 16.50 -22.07 -21.08
N ASN A 673 16.22 -23.27 -21.60
CA ASN A 673 17.22 -24.13 -22.24
C ASN A 673 18.43 -24.50 -21.34
N SER A 674 18.25 -24.53 -20.02
CA SER A 674 19.31 -24.89 -19.08
C SER A 674 18.80 -25.79 -17.95
N GLU A 675 19.68 -26.62 -17.41
CA GLU A 675 19.43 -27.35 -16.16
C GLU A 675 19.60 -26.47 -14.93
N ALA A 676 20.14 -25.26 -15.07
CA ALA A 676 20.32 -24.37 -13.93
C ALA A 676 18.98 -23.91 -13.35
N VAL A 677 18.87 -23.93 -12.03
CA VAL A 677 17.74 -23.37 -11.31
C VAL A 677 17.72 -21.86 -11.50
N ARG A 678 16.52 -21.33 -11.71
CA ARG A 678 16.22 -19.88 -11.75
C ARG A 678 15.50 -19.45 -10.47
N SER A 679 14.53 -20.25 -10.01
CA SER A 679 13.84 -20.00 -8.75
C SER A 679 13.30 -21.27 -8.10
N LEU A 680 13.08 -21.22 -6.78
CA LEU A 680 12.37 -22.24 -6.02
C LEU A 680 11.14 -21.62 -5.38
N HIS A 681 10.00 -22.26 -5.55
CA HIS A 681 8.79 -21.96 -4.81
C HIS A 681 8.63 -23.00 -3.71
N VAL A 682 8.74 -22.56 -2.45
CA VAL A 682 8.64 -23.39 -1.26
C VAL A 682 7.31 -23.10 -0.59
N GLU A 683 6.53 -24.14 -0.37
CA GLU A 683 5.28 -24.09 0.38
C GLU A 683 5.37 -25.03 1.57
N ILE A 684 4.91 -24.56 2.72
CA ILE A 684 4.97 -25.32 3.98
C ILE A 684 3.59 -25.29 4.63
N LEU A 685 3.18 -26.42 5.16
CA LEU A 685 1.95 -26.59 5.93
C LEU A 685 2.34 -27.12 7.32
N LEU A 686 2.23 -26.27 8.34
CA LEU A 686 2.52 -26.62 9.73
C LEU A 686 1.20 -26.96 10.45
N PRO A 687 1.12 -28.11 11.15
CA PRO A 687 -0.05 -28.46 11.94
C PRO A 687 -0.20 -27.49 13.11
N GLY A 688 -1.37 -26.87 13.21
CA GLY A 688 -1.72 -25.97 14.31
C GLY A 688 -2.77 -26.58 15.25
N PRO A 689 -2.90 -26.10 16.50
CA PRO A 689 -3.86 -26.62 17.47
C PRO A 689 -5.33 -26.47 17.02
N ASP A 690 -5.65 -25.41 16.27
CA ASP A 690 -7.00 -25.16 15.72
C ASP A 690 -7.04 -25.18 14.18
N LYS A 691 -5.96 -24.75 13.51
CA LYS A 691 -5.85 -24.70 12.05
C LYS A 691 -4.40 -24.72 11.59
N ASP A 692 -4.14 -25.40 10.48
CA ASP A 692 -2.82 -25.44 9.86
C ASP A 692 -2.38 -24.06 9.34
N VAL A 693 -1.09 -23.75 9.55
CA VAL A 693 -0.45 -22.52 9.06
C VAL A 693 0.23 -22.82 7.73
N ARG A 694 -0.14 -22.08 6.68
CA ARG A 694 0.49 -22.19 5.35
C ARG A 694 1.48 -21.05 5.11
N LEU A 695 2.72 -21.40 4.78
CA LEU A 695 3.76 -20.48 4.34
C LEU A 695 4.03 -20.71 2.85
N SER A 696 4.35 -19.66 2.11
CA SER A 696 4.56 -19.70 0.65
C SER A 696 5.58 -18.65 0.26
N ASN A 697 6.77 -19.09 -0.12
CA ASN A 697 7.93 -18.23 -0.34
C ASN A 697 8.63 -18.59 -1.66
N ARG A 698 8.96 -17.59 -2.47
CA ARG A 698 9.78 -17.75 -3.67
C ARG A 698 11.20 -17.27 -3.42
N PHE A 699 12.17 -18.11 -3.74
CA PHE A 699 13.60 -17.86 -3.62
C PHE A 699 14.23 -17.83 -5.00
N ASN A 700 14.95 -16.76 -5.33
CA ASN A 700 15.62 -16.56 -6.62
C ASN A 700 16.82 -15.63 -6.45
N ASN A 701 17.64 -15.53 -7.49
CA ASN A 701 18.66 -14.48 -7.59
C ASN A 701 17.99 -13.16 -7.99
N ARG A 702 17.58 -12.36 -7.01
CA ARG A 702 16.75 -11.17 -7.25
C ARG A 702 17.49 -10.11 -8.05
N GLY A 703 18.76 -9.87 -7.74
CA GLY A 703 19.57 -8.91 -8.49
C GLY A 703 19.76 -9.31 -9.95
N ALA A 704 20.03 -10.59 -10.22
CA ALA A 704 20.11 -11.09 -11.60
C ALA A 704 18.79 -10.94 -12.38
N GLU A 705 17.65 -11.26 -11.77
CA GLU A 705 16.35 -11.10 -12.41
C GLU A 705 16.03 -9.61 -12.66
N ALA A 706 16.35 -8.72 -11.72
CA ALA A 706 16.20 -7.28 -11.90
C ALA A 706 17.11 -6.73 -13.02
N GLY A 707 18.36 -7.20 -13.09
CA GLY A 707 19.29 -6.86 -14.17
C GLY A 707 18.75 -7.27 -15.54
N LYS A 708 18.25 -8.51 -15.69
CA LYS A 708 17.65 -8.99 -16.95
C LYS A 708 16.46 -8.12 -17.37
N VAL A 709 15.57 -7.79 -16.43
CA VAL A 709 14.40 -6.94 -16.70
C VAL A 709 14.82 -5.51 -17.06
N GLY A 710 15.79 -4.94 -16.35
CA GLY A 710 16.36 -3.63 -16.65
C GLY A 710 17.04 -3.58 -18.02
N MET A 711 17.76 -4.63 -18.40
CA MET A 711 18.42 -4.74 -19.70
C MET A 711 17.41 -4.75 -20.86
N VAL A 712 16.27 -5.41 -20.71
CA VAL A 712 15.17 -5.37 -21.70
C VAL A 712 14.53 -3.98 -21.79
N ALA A 713 14.62 -3.18 -20.72
CA ALA A 713 14.01 -1.85 -20.65
C ALA A 713 14.84 -0.74 -21.30
N ALA A 714 16.11 -0.98 -21.66
CA ALA A 714 17.02 0.06 -22.15
C ALA A 714 17.92 -0.42 -23.30
N GLU A 715 18.09 0.43 -24.30
CA GLU A 715 19.09 0.23 -25.35
C GLU A 715 20.50 0.55 -24.84
N ASN A 716 21.52 -0.14 -25.39
CA ASN A 716 22.93 0.00 -25.02
C ASN A 716 23.13 -0.23 -23.50
N CYS A 717 22.71 -1.39 -23.03
CA CYS A 717 22.69 -1.76 -21.62
C CYS A 717 23.38 -3.11 -21.42
N CYS A 718 24.13 -3.25 -20.33
CA CYS A 718 24.78 -4.50 -19.94
C CYS A 718 24.59 -4.77 -18.43
N ILE A 719 24.77 -6.03 -18.03
CA ILE A 719 24.69 -6.45 -16.63
C ILE A 719 26.10 -6.75 -16.12
N LEU A 720 26.43 -6.21 -14.95
CA LEU A 720 27.67 -6.48 -14.23
C LEU A 720 27.34 -7.11 -12.88
N ALA A 721 27.96 -8.23 -12.57
CA ALA A 721 27.80 -8.91 -11.28
C ALA A 721 29.16 -9.20 -10.64
N PRO A 722 29.30 -9.09 -9.31
CA PRO A 722 30.54 -9.46 -8.64
C PRO A 722 30.74 -10.97 -8.70
N SER A 723 31.99 -11.37 -8.92
CA SER A 723 32.46 -12.74 -8.79
C SER A 723 33.48 -12.82 -7.66
N PHE A 724 33.54 -13.97 -6.99
CA PHE A 724 34.37 -14.12 -5.79
C PHE A 724 35.28 -15.32 -5.93
N SER A 725 36.55 -15.13 -5.58
CA SER A 725 37.54 -16.19 -5.50
C SER A 725 37.26 -17.19 -4.36
N SER A 726 36.62 -16.76 -3.27
CA SER A 726 36.08 -17.60 -2.21
C SER A 726 34.61 -17.27 -1.94
N LEU A 727 33.82 -18.29 -1.62
CA LEU A 727 32.42 -18.16 -1.22
C LEU A 727 32.22 -18.23 0.30
N ASP A 728 33.33 -18.29 1.06
CA ASP A 728 33.30 -18.23 2.52
C ASP A 728 32.67 -16.91 2.98
N GLY A 729 31.79 -16.99 3.98
CA GLY A 729 31.01 -15.82 4.43
C GLY A 729 29.81 -15.46 3.56
N ARG A 730 29.55 -16.21 2.47
CA ARG A 730 28.43 -16.03 1.53
C ARG A 730 28.35 -14.62 0.92
N PRO A 731 29.42 -14.14 0.26
CA PRO A 731 29.47 -12.79 -0.28
C PRO A 731 28.54 -12.64 -1.50
N THR A 732 27.80 -11.53 -1.55
CA THR A 732 26.78 -11.30 -2.58
C THR A 732 26.93 -9.98 -3.31
N ASP A 733 27.54 -8.97 -2.69
CA ASP A 733 27.55 -7.60 -3.23
C ASP A 733 28.96 -7.08 -3.56
N TRP A 734 29.02 -5.96 -4.27
CA TRP A 734 30.28 -5.30 -4.64
C TRP A 734 31.08 -4.79 -3.43
N ASN A 735 30.39 -4.49 -2.32
CA ASN A 735 31.05 -4.10 -1.08
C ASN A 735 31.78 -5.30 -0.45
N ASP A 736 31.20 -6.50 -0.49
CA ASP A 736 31.87 -7.74 -0.06
C ASP A 736 33.11 -8.00 -0.90
N LEU A 737 33.02 -7.75 -2.22
CA LEU A 737 34.15 -7.90 -3.13
C LEU A 737 35.28 -6.94 -2.77
N LYS A 738 34.96 -5.67 -2.51
CA LYS A 738 35.94 -4.69 -2.01
C LYS A 738 36.58 -5.14 -0.70
N GLN A 739 35.81 -5.71 0.23
CA GLN A 739 36.36 -6.16 1.52
C GLN A 739 37.38 -7.28 1.37
N VAL A 740 37.23 -8.13 0.35
CA VAL A 740 38.14 -9.27 0.09
C VAL A 740 39.29 -8.88 -0.83
N GLU A 741 39.02 -8.16 -1.92
CA GLU A 741 39.95 -7.93 -3.04
C GLU A 741 40.34 -6.45 -3.21
N GLY A 742 39.82 -5.55 -2.37
CA GLY A 742 40.07 -4.11 -2.44
C GLY A 742 39.42 -3.43 -3.65
N TYR A 743 39.65 -2.12 -3.81
CA TYR A 743 39.15 -1.36 -4.96
C TYR A 743 39.78 -1.79 -6.29
N GLU A 744 41.03 -2.29 -6.26
CA GLU A 744 41.70 -2.81 -7.45
C GLU A 744 41.02 -4.07 -7.98
N GLY A 745 40.61 -5.00 -7.09
CA GLY A 745 39.83 -6.18 -7.48
C GLY A 745 38.47 -5.83 -8.06
N VAL A 746 37.74 -4.89 -7.42
CA VAL A 746 36.47 -4.37 -7.96
C VAL A 746 36.66 -3.79 -9.35
N LEU A 747 37.65 -2.91 -9.53
CA LEU A 747 37.94 -2.29 -10.83
C LEU A 747 38.33 -3.32 -11.90
N SER A 748 39.19 -4.28 -11.55
CA SER A 748 39.59 -5.35 -12.47
C SER A 748 38.38 -6.15 -12.97
N GLN A 749 37.43 -6.47 -12.10
CA GLN A 749 36.21 -7.16 -12.49
C GLN A 749 35.30 -6.30 -13.37
N ILE A 750 35.15 -5.01 -13.06
CA ILE A 750 34.39 -4.07 -13.89
C ILE A 750 35.00 -4.00 -15.30
N VAL A 751 36.31 -3.75 -15.40
CA VAL A 751 37.03 -3.66 -16.68
C VAL A 751 36.85 -4.96 -17.47
N SER A 752 37.04 -6.12 -16.83
CA SER A 752 36.94 -7.41 -17.52
C SER A 752 35.54 -7.72 -18.06
N GLN A 753 34.49 -7.25 -17.40
CA GLN A 753 33.09 -7.46 -17.82
C GLN A 753 32.63 -6.42 -18.83
N LEU A 754 33.33 -5.29 -18.92
CA LEU A 754 33.14 -4.26 -19.93
C LEU A 754 34.09 -4.41 -21.12
N ASP A 755 34.92 -5.46 -21.14
CA ASP A 755 35.82 -5.77 -22.25
C ASP A 755 34.99 -6.03 -23.53
N GLY A 756 35.24 -5.25 -24.58
CA GLY A 756 34.42 -5.19 -25.80
C GLY A 756 33.43 -4.00 -25.87
N TYR A 757 33.24 -3.26 -24.78
CA TYR A 757 32.56 -1.96 -24.78
C TYR A 757 33.61 -0.84 -24.80
N ALA A 758 33.28 0.37 -25.28
CA ALA A 758 34.20 1.53 -25.37
C ALA A 758 34.71 2.09 -24.01
N PHE A 759 34.70 1.25 -22.97
CA PHE A 759 35.09 1.56 -21.61
C PHE A 759 36.59 1.85 -21.47
N GLU A 760 37.45 1.14 -22.21
CA GLU A 760 38.89 1.39 -22.16
C GLU A 760 39.29 2.80 -22.63
N GLU A 761 38.63 3.33 -23.67
CA GLU A 761 38.91 4.68 -24.18
C GLU A 761 38.44 5.76 -23.19
N TRP A 762 37.28 5.57 -22.56
CA TRP A 762 36.80 6.45 -21.48
C TRP A 762 37.73 6.41 -20.26
N PHE A 763 38.17 5.23 -19.83
CA PHE A 763 39.00 5.03 -18.66
C PHE A 763 40.43 5.55 -18.85
N LYS A 764 41.02 5.41 -20.05
CA LYS A 764 42.35 5.97 -20.37
C LYS A 764 42.43 7.49 -20.20
N GLY A 765 41.29 8.20 -20.21
CA GLY A 765 41.20 9.64 -19.94
C GLY A 765 41.11 10.03 -18.46
N GLN A 766 40.95 9.08 -17.53
CA GLN A 766 40.83 9.34 -16.09
C GLN A 766 42.06 8.82 -15.34
N ALA A 767 42.89 9.72 -14.81
CA ALA A 767 44.10 9.33 -14.09
C ALA A 767 43.75 8.52 -12.81
N PRO A 768 44.39 7.36 -12.57
CA PRO A 768 44.19 6.62 -11.32
C PRO A 768 44.78 7.38 -10.12
N VAL A 769 44.10 7.28 -8.98
CA VAL A 769 44.54 7.92 -7.72
C VAL A 769 45.80 7.23 -7.21
N SER A 770 46.90 7.99 -7.13
CA SER A 770 48.07 7.61 -6.36
C SER A 770 47.76 7.74 -4.86
N ARG A 771 48.37 6.86 -4.06
CA ARG A 771 48.17 6.62 -2.61
C ARG A 771 48.32 7.84 -1.66
N GLN A 772 48.43 9.08 -2.15
CA GLN A 772 48.85 10.25 -1.38
C GLN A 772 47.74 11.30 -1.08
N GLN A 773 46.51 11.14 -1.55
CA GLN A 773 45.44 12.13 -1.31
C GLN A 773 44.41 11.73 -0.24
N GLU A 774 44.81 10.96 0.78
CA GLU A 774 43.93 10.58 1.91
C GLU A 774 44.03 11.48 3.17
N THR A 775 44.75 12.60 3.15
CA THR A 775 44.84 13.46 4.36
C THR A 775 44.50 14.93 4.08
N GLY A 776 43.20 15.18 3.89
CA GLY A 776 42.59 16.51 4.04
C GLY A 776 41.95 16.68 5.42
N ALA A 777 42.70 16.48 6.50
CA ALA A 777 42.28 16.85 7.86
C ALA A 777 43.37 17.72 8.48
N ALA A 778 42.98 18.92 8.90
CA ALA A 778 43.87 19.92 9.46
C ALA A 778 44.59 19.43 10.73
N GLY A 779 45.93 19.56 10.71
CA GLY A 779 46.76 19.91 11.86
C GLY A 779 46.83 18.94 13.04
N LEU A 780 47.85 18.08 13.05
CA LEU A 780 48.70 17.81 14.22
C LEU A 780 49.94 17.02 13.75
N GLN A 781 51.09 17.69 13.75
CA GLN A 781 52.40 17.06 13.56
C GLN A 781 52.76 16.21 14.79
N ALA A 782 53.16 14.96 14.56
CA ALA A 782 54.01 14.16 15.46
C ALA A 782 54.70 13.06 14.62
N PRO A 783 55.88 12.56 15.05
CA PRO A 783 57.08 12.61 14.23
C PRO A 783 57.37 11.34 13.41
N GLN A 784 58.10 11.54 12.30
CA GLN A 784 58.78 10.49 11.56
C GLN A 784 59.77 9.73 12.45
N THR A 785 59.64 8.40 12.48
CA THR A 785 60.67 7.32 12.54
C THR A 785 59.91 6.04 12.94
N ALA A 786 60.12 4.86 12.36
CA ALA A 786 61.31 4.27 11.80
C ALA A 786 61.01 3.45 10.52
N LEU A 787 61.94 3.52 9.56
CA LEU A 787 62.14 2.51 8.52
C LEU A 787 62.34 1.12 9.15
N GLU A 788 62.04 0.08 8.37
CA GLU A 788 62.51 -1.31 8.57
C GLU A 788 61.97 -2.05 9.81
N ARG A 789 60.82 -2.69 9.62
CA ARG A 789 60.54 -4.06 10.11
C ARG A 789 59.33 -4.66 9.40
#